data_AF-A0A2X0TLI8-F1
#
_entry.id   AF-A0A2X0TLI8-F1
#
_cell.length_a   1.000
_cell.length_b   1.000
_cell.length_c   1.000
_cell.angle_alpha   90.00
_cell.angle_beta   90.00
_cell.angle_gamma   90.00
#
_symmetry.space_group_name_H-M   'P 1'
#
loop_
_entity.id
_entity.type
_entity.pdbx_description
1 polymer ?
#
loop_
_entity_poly.entity_id
_entity_poly.type
_entity_poly.pdbx_seq_one_letter_code
_entity_poly.pdbx_strand_id
1 'polypeptide(L)'
;MNISKRCVLVVGLATGLATFAGQQPNIVLIFADDLGYGDLGCYGATKVQTPNIDQLAAQGRRFTDAHSASAVCTPSRYGLLTGEYPSRKKIWGPCSPTSKLLIDVEKMTIASLLKQKGYETSCFGKWHLGFGLGNVDWSKPLRPGPLDLGFDYYFGVPVVNSCSPYVFVENDRVVGLVPDDPLVYLGRKSKEAPTPITPLPPEAGQRSSNFFGGGAEAHGRYNDYAIGTTLARKATGWIRERKDKPFFVYLATTNIHHPFTPAPRFQGTSQCGLYGDFIHELDWMVGEVVKALEEQGVAENTLILFTSDNGGMFNHGGQAAFADGHRQNGDLLGFKFGAWEGGHRVPFIAKWPGRIEPGTTSDQLICNVDMLATFAALTEQTVEKEQLADSVNVLPALLEEPAAPLRDTLLLSPHRPSHLAVRKGKWMYIPTQGEGGFRGGPGSHGAGGAVCASFVGSVNSDIENGRIKKDAPPAQLYDLDADVRQTTNLYNQYPEVVQQMKELLAGYAPPKPAPAKKKTASMAGAAPKIAASPSDKNASFDFESGVLEPWNVVEGHFGHPIGNRAEFFRNGEAYNKQGEYYLTTLEPAADADRGMDAQTGVVVSPLFIPKGGKMTFRIGGGKGAMTYAALCAEDGKEVERAQGVNSQTMQKASWNLEPYTGKKMYIKIADKSTDGWGHVVVDDFRFDAEVLAQYPEYTKE
;
A
#
# COMPACT_ATOMS: atom_id res chain seq x y z
N MET A 1 -52.32 41.61 54.51
CA MET A 1 -52.08 41.73 53.06
C MET A 1 -50.74 41.09 52.74
N ASN A 2 -50.79 40.03 51.94
CA ASN A 2 -49.67 39.25 51.42
C ASN A 2 -48.97 40.00 50.29
N ILE A 3 -47.62 40.02 50.27
CA ILE A 3 -46.84 39.94 49.03
C ILE A 3 -45.66 39.00 49.30
N SER A 4 -45.60 37.91 48.53
CA SER A 4 -44.73 36.75 48.74
C SER A 4 -43.32 36.97 48.20
N LYS A 5 -42.30 36.55 48.96
CA LYS A 5 -40.94 36.33 48.45
C LYS A 5 -40.86 34.95 47.79
N ARG A 6 -40.72 34.90 46.46
CA ARG A 6 -40.37 33.68 45.73
C ARG A 6 -38.85 33.52 45.71
N CYS A 7 -38.34 32.51 46.41
CA CYS A 7 -36.99 32.00 46.19
C CYS A 7 -36.94 31.33 44.81
N VAL A 8 -36.10 31.85 43.92
CA VAL A 8 -35.71 31.18 42.68
C VAL A 8 -34.59 30.21 43.04
N LEU A 9 -34.89 28.92 43.00
CA LEU A 9 -33.91 27.85 43.11
C LEU A 9 -33.15 27.78 41.78
N VAL A 10 -31.93 28.31 41.74
CA VAL A 10 -31.02 28.09 40.60
C VAL A 10 -30.49 26.66 40.73
N VAL A 11 -31.09 25.74 39.99
CA VAL A 11 -30.51 24.41 39.76
C VAL A 11 -29.36 24.62 38.78
N GLY A 12 -28.14 24.74 39.31
CA GLY A 12 -26.94 24.68 38.48
C GLY A 12 -26.83 23.27 37.90
N LEU A 13 -27.03 23.13 36.59
CA LEU A 13 -26.51 21.98 35.86
C LEU A 13 -24.99 22.07 35.92
N ALA A 14 -24.38 21.36 36.85
CA ALA A 14 -22.97 21.00 36.74
C ALA A 14 -22.87 20.01 35.56
N THR A 15 -22.47 20.51 34.39
CA THR A 15 -21.96 19.66 33.31
C THR A 15 -20.72 18.97 33.86
N GLY A 16 -20.88 17.72 34.29
CA GLY A 16 -19.78 16.90 34.75
C GLY A 16 -18.79 16.71 33.60
N LEU A 17 -17.65 17.40 33.68
CA LEU A 17 -16.45 17.02 32.92
C LEU A 17 -16.04 15.65 33.44
N ALA A 18 -16.44 14.59 32.73
CA ALA A 18 -15.94 13.26 33.00
C ALA A 18 -14.43 13.26 32.75
N THR A 19 -13.64 13.14 33.81
CA THR A 19 -12.19 13.03 33.72
C THR A 19 -11.84 11.65 33.17
N PHE A 20 -11.55 11.55 31.86
CA PHE A 20 -11.07 10.34 31.18
C PHE A 20 -9.61 9.97 31.52
N ALA A 21 -9.13 10.37 32.69
CA ALA A 21 -7.74 10.15 33.10
C ALA A 21 -7.43 8.64 33.16
N GLY A 22 -6.53 8.18 32.27
CA GLY A 22 -6.06 6.80 32.20
C GLY A 22 -6.77 5.90 31.16
N GLN A 23 -7.78 6.38 30.44
CA GLN A 23 -8.38 5.64 29.33
C GLN A 23 -7.73 6.02 28.00
N GLN A 24 -7.38 5.01 27.19
CA GLN A 24 -6.88 5.20 25.82
C GLN A 24 -7.97 5.89 24.97
N PRO A 25 -7.64 6.89 24.13
CA PRO A 25 -8.62 7.58 23.32
C PRO A 25 -9.10 6.72 22.16
N ASN A 26 -10.32 6.96 21.69
CA ASN A 26 -10.70 6.52 20.35
C ASN A 26 -9.93 7.33 19.31
N ILE A 27 -9.71 6.74 18.14
CA ILE A 27 -9.00 7.38 17.04
C ILE A 27 -9.88 7.30 15.79
N VAL A 28 -10.14 8.45 15.17
CA VAL A 28 -10.85 8.54 13.90
C VAL A 28 -9.96 9.29 12.91
N LEU A 29 -9.48 8.58 11.89
CA LEU A 29 -8.69 9.14 10.80
C LEU A 29 -9.54 9.21 9.52
N ILE A 30 -9.92 10.42 9.13
CA ILE A 30 -10.63 10.72 7.90
C ILE A 30 -9.61 11.10 6.83
N PHE A 31 -9.56 10.32 5.74
CA PHE A 31 -8.54 10.43 4.71
C PHE A 31 -9.19 10.63 3.34
N ALA A 32 -9.29 11.89 2.93
CA ALA A 32 -9.89 12.32 1.67
C ALA A 32 -9.03 11.97 0.45
N ASP A 33 -9.66 11.86 -0.72
CA ASP A 33 -9.04 11.45 -1.97
C ASP A 33 -9.02 12.63 -2.94
N ASP A 34 -7.83 13.09 -3.33
CA ASP A 34 -7.62 14.25 -4.22
C ASP A 34 -8.11 15.61 -3.69
N LEU A 35 -8.27 15.77 -2.37
CA LEU A 35 -8.64 17.05 -1.78
C LEU A 35 -7.42 17.97 -1.68
N GLY A 36 -7.42 19.02 -2.48
CA GLY A 36 -6.36 20.01 -2.54
C GLY A 36 -6.30 20.92 -1.30
N TYR A 37 -5.15 21.55 -1.12
CA TYR A 37 -4.89 22.43 0.03
C TYR A 37 -5.90 23.58 0.15
N GLY A 38 -6.41 24.10 -0.97
CA GLY A 38 -7.34 25.22 -1.04
C GLY A 38 -8.81 24.83 -1.21
N ASP A 39 -9.17 23.56 -0.98
CA ASP A 39 -10.55 23.07 -1.17
C ASP A 39 -11.49 23.34 0.02
N LEU A 40 -10.97 23.82 1.17
CA LEU A 40 -11.76 24.00 2.40
C LEU A 40 -11.91 25.46 2.78
N GLY A 41 -13.04 25.83 3.40
CA GLY A 41 -13.30 27.18 3.89
C GLY A 41 -12.23 27.66 4.87
N CYS A 42 -11.87 26.82 5.84
CA CYS A 42 -10.77 27.06 6.78
C CYS A 42 -9.37 27.09 6.15
N TYR A 43 -9.22 26.80 4.85
CA TYR A 43 -8.01 27.00 4.05
C TYR A 43 -8.16 28.04 2.94
N GLY A 44 -9.27 28.79 2.92
CA GLY A 44 -9.48 29.93 2.04
C GLY A 44 -10.38 29.68 0.82
N ALA A 45 -11.04 28.51 0.74
CA ALA A 45 -12.03 28.27 -0.30
C ALA A 45 -13.23 29.23 -0.17
N THR A 46 -13.72 29.74 -1.30
CA THR A 46 -14.87 30.67 -1.34
C THR A 46 -16.04 30.19 -2.20
N LYS A 47 -15.85 29.09 -2.95
CA LYS A 47 -16.85 28.51 -3.86
C LYS A 47 -17.58 27.30 -3.29
N VAL A 48 -17.15 26.85 -2.12
CA VAL A 48 -17.75 25.77 -1.35
C VAL A 48 -17.94 26.23 0.09
N GLN A 49 -18.83 25.55 0.81
CA GLN A 49 -19.07 25.72 2.23
C GLN A 49 -18.77 24.39 2.91
N THR A 50 -17.82 24.41 3.85
CA THR A 50 -17.40 23.22 4.60
C THR A 50 -17.61 23.41 6.10
N PRO A 51 -18.84 23.71 6.56
CA PRO A 51 -19.09 24.12 7.94
C PRO A 51 -18.67 23.08 8.98
N ASN A 52 -18.78 21.77 8.70
CA ASN A 52 -18.40 20.74 9.67
C ASN A 52 -16.88 20.62 9.78
N ILE A 53 -16.16 20.67 8.66
CA ILE A 53 -14.69 20.64 8.64
C ILE A 53 -14.11 21.94 9.19
N ASP A 54 -14.73 23.08 8.89
CA ASP A 54 -14.35 24.39 9.44
C ASP A 54 -14.56 24.41 10.96
N GLN A 55 -15.62 23.79 11.44
CA GLN A 55 -15.85 23.60 12.88
C GLN A 55 -14.81 22.67 13.51
N LEU A 56 -14.38 21.58 12.83
CA LEU A 56 -13.26 20.76 13.31
C LEU A 56 -11.99 21.59 13.48
N ALA A 57 -11.68 22.48 12.52
CA ALA A 57 -10.53 23.36 12.61
C ALA A 57 -10.68 24.38 13.76
N ALA A 58 -11.85 25.01 13.89
CA ALA A 58 -12.13 25.99 14.94
C ALA A 58 -12.12 25.36 16.35
N GLN A 59 -12.46 24.09 16.48
CA GLN A 59 -12.47 23.35 17.75
C GLN A 59 -11.20 22.54 18.00
N GLY A 60 -10.23 22.60 17.10
CA GLY A 60 -8.99 21.84 17.16
C GLY A 60 -7.80 22.67 16.71
N ARG A 61 -6.84 22.01 16.07
CA ARG A 61 -5.62 22.58 15.52
C ARG A 61 -5.55 22.34 14.02
N ARG A 62 -5.31 23.40 13.26
CA ARG A 62 -5.10 23.36 11.80
C ARG A 62 -3.61 23.42 11.46
N PHE A 63 -3.15 22.64 10.49
CA PHE A 63 -1.73 22.61 10.11
C PHE A 63 -1.50 23.24 8.74
N THR A 64 -0.54 24.14 8.65
CA THR A 64 -0.21 24.81 7.38
C THR A 64 0.92 24.14 6.61
N ASP A 65 1.72 23.28 7.27
CA ASP A 65 2.89 22.60 6.70
C ASP A 65 2.77 21.07 6.73
N ALA A 66 1.58 20.58 6.36
CA ALA A 66 1.28 19.15 6.30
C ALA A 66 1.38 18.60 4.88
N HIS A 67 2.02 17.44 4.74
CA HIS A 67 2.26 16.81 3.45
C HIS A 67 1.84 15.33 3.40
N SER A 68 1.60 14.84 2.20
CA SER A 68 1.55 13.43 1.89
C SER A 68 2.94 12.94 1.44
N ALA A 69 3.29 11.69 1.78
CA ALA A 69 4.54 11.06 1.35
C ALA A 69 4.67 10.92 -0.18
N SER A 70 3.55 11.00 -0.89
CA SER A 70 3.49 10.98 -2.34
C SER A 70 2.41 11.94 -2.88
N ALA A 71 2.59 12.39 -4.12
CA ALA A 71 1.55 13.10 -4.85
C ALA A 71 0.54 12.15 -5.53
N VAL A 72 0.44 10.88 -5.07
CA VAL A 72 -0.41 9.85 -5.67
C VAL A 72 -1.03 8.95 -4.60
N CYS A 73 -2.32 8.63 -4.75
CA CYS A 73 -3.12 7.85 -3.81
C CYS A 73 -2.48 6.55 -3.25
N THR A 74 -2.20 5.53 -4.06
CA THR A 74 -1.63 4.24 -3.60
C THR A 74 -0.34 4.41 -2.78
N PRO A 75 0.71 5.10 -3.28
CA PRO A 75 1.93 5.31 -2.50
C PRO A 75 1.70 6.14 -1.23
N SER A 76 0.78 7.11 -1.22
CA SER A 76 0.42 7.85 0.00
C SER A 76 -0.27 6.99 1.04
N ARG A 77 -1.19 6.11 0.63
CA ARG A 77 -1.88 5.15 1.51
C ARG A 77 -0.90 4.14 2.09
N TYR A 78 0.06 3.69 1.27
CA TYR A 78 1.18 2.87 1.73
C TYR A 78 2.00 3.59 2.81
N GLY A 79 2.42 4.83 2.53
CA GLY A 79 3.21 5.62 3.47
C GLY A 79 2.49 5.87 4.79
N LEU A 80 1.22 6.27 4.73
CA LEU A 80 0.38 6.47 5.89
C LEU A 80 0.29 5.22 6.76
N LEU A 81 -0.15 4.09 6.19
CA LEU A 81 -0.43 2.90 6.99
C LEU A 81 0.83 2.24 7.54
N THR A 82 1.96 2.34 6.85
CA THR A 82 3.18 1.58 7.16
C THR A 82 4.30 2.40 7.80
N GLY A 83 4.19 3.73 7.80
CA GLY A 83 5.27 4.60 8.27
C GLY A 83 6.56 4.54 7.45
N GLU A 84 6.52 4.00 6.23
CA GLU A 84 7.69 3.87 5.33
C GLU A 84 7.47 4.66 4.04
N TYR A 85 8.48 5.40 3.58
CA TYR A 85 8.37 6.10 2.31
C TYR A 85 8.15 5.13 1.13
N PRO A 86 7.15 5.37 0.28
CA PRO A 86 6.79 4.44 -0.81
C PRO A 86 7.89 4.25 -1.86
N SER A 87 8.78 5.23 -2.01
CA SER A 87 9.95 5.17 -2.90
C SER A 87 10.92 4.03 -2.54
N ARG A 88 11.00 3.63 -1.26
CA ARG A 88 11.82 2.49 -0.81
C ARG A 88 11.34 1.15 -1.39
N LYS A 89 10.03 1.03 -1.59
CA LYS A 89 9.39 -0.13 -2.26
C LYS A 89 9.13 0.09 -3.74
N LYS A 90 9.61 1.21 -4.30
CA LYS A 90 9.39 1.61 -5.71
C LYS A 90 7.90 1.68 -6.08
N ILE A 91 7.07 2.14 -5.16
CA ILE A 91 5.65 2.39 -5.40
C ILE A 91 5.52 3.86 -5.83
N TRP A 92 5.24 4.09 -7.11
CA TRP A 92 5.24 5.43 -7.72
C TRP A 92 3.89 5.82 -8.33
N GLY A 93 2.95 4.89 -8.39
CA GLY A 93 1.70 5.07 -9.14
C GLY A 93 0.54 4.33 -8.49
N PRO A 94 -0.68 4.57 -8.99
CA PRO A 94 -1.86 3.85 -8.55
C PRO A 94 -1.72 2.36 -8.86
N CYS A 95 -2.17 1.49 -7.96
CA CYS A 95 -2.21 0.06 -8.23
C CYS A 95 -3.37 -0.28 -9.18
N SER A 96 -3.24 -1.37 -9.94
CA SER A 96 -4.32 -1.88 -10.79
C SER A 96 -5.29 -2.75 -9.99
N PRO A 97 -6.48 -3.05 -10.53
CA PRO A 97 -7.41 -4.02 -9.90
C PRO A 97 -6.85 -5.43 -9.78
N THR A 98 -5.82 -5.76 -10.57
CA THR A 98 -5.14 -7.07 -10.55
C THR A 98 -3.85 -7.04 -9.73
N SER A 99 -3.58 -5.94 -9.03
CA SER A 99 -2.36 -5.84 -8.23
C SER A 99 -2.47 -6.71 -6.99
N LYS A 100 -1.43 -7.50 -6.76
CA LYS A 100 -1.21 -8.16 -5.47
C LYS A 100 -1.15 -7.13 -4.34
N LEU A 101 -1.39 -7.58 -3.11
CA LEU A 101 -1.22 -6.75 -1.92
C LEU A 101 0.20 -6.14 -1.90
N LEU A 102 0.27 -4.81 -1.74
CA LEU A 102 1.51 -4.05 -1.80
C LEU A 102 2.22 -3.96 -0.44
N ILE A 103 1.49 -4.18 0.64
CA ILE A 103 2.02 -4.20 1.99
C ILE A 103 2.32 -5.66 2.34
N ASP A 104 3.54 -5.90 2.79
CA ASP A 104 3.92 -7.19 3.37
C ASP A 104 3.14 -7.42 4.66
N VAL A 105 2.52 -8.59 4.83
CA VAL A 105 1.69 -8.90 6.00
C VAL A 105 2.50 -8.95 7.30
N GLU A 106 3.82 -9.14 7.22
CA GLU A 106 4.71 -9.06 8.37
C GLU A 106 5.06 -7.61 8.76
N LYS A 107 4.78 -6.64 7.88
CA LYS A 107 5.09 -5.23 8.16
C LYS A 107 4.05 -4.66 9.12
N MET A 108 4.56 -4.04 10.20
CA MET A 108 3.73 -3.28 11.13
C MET A 108 2.95 -2.20 10.37
N THR A 109 1.64 -2.15 10.61
CA THR A 109 0.76 -1.08 10.16
C THR A 109 0.18 -0.33 11.36
N ILE A 110 -0.41 0.84 11.12
CA ILE A 110 -1.20 1.56 12.13
C ILE A 110 -2.26 0.64 12.76
N ALA A 111 -2.95 -0.15 11.95
CA ALA A 111 -4.02 -1.01 12.45
C ALA A 111 -3.46 -2.16 13.31
N SER A 112 -2.39 -2.82 12.87
CA SER A 112 -1.76 -3.89 13.68
C SER A 112 -1.18 -3.35 14.99
N LEU A 113 -0.59 -2.16 14.97
CA LEU A 113 -0.06 -1.47 16.14
C LEU A 113 -1.18 -1.15 17.15
N LEU A 114 -2.28 -0.56 16.71
CA LEU A 114 -3.39 -0.22 17.61
C LEU A 114 -4.08 -1.47 18.15
N LYS A 115 -4.22 -2.52 17.32
CA LYS A 115 -4.77 -3.81 17.73
C LYS A 115 -3.97 -4.47 18.85
N GLN A 116 -2.63 -4.30 18.89
CA GLN A 116 -1.79 -4.78 20.00
C GLN A 116 -2.13 -4.13 21.35
N LYS A 117 -2.75 -2.94 21.34
CA LYS A 117 -3.26 -2.24 22.54
C LYS A 117 -4.75 -2.43 22.78
N GLY A 118 -5.35 -3.44 22.14
CA GLY A 118 -6.74 -3.81 22.37
C GLY A 118 -7.77 -2.91 21.69
N TYR A 119 -7.35 -2.11 20.71
CA TYR A 119 -8.27 -1.35 19.87
C TYR A 119 -9.09 -2.29 18.99
N GLU A 120 -10.38 -1.98 18.84
CA GLU A 120 -11.17 -2.52 17.73
C GLU A 120 -10.88 -1.68 16.48
N THR A 121 -10.42 -2.31 15.40
CA THR A 121 -9.90 -1.59 14.23
C THR A 121 -10.79 -1.77 13.00
N SER A 122 -11.08 -0.68 12.30
CA SER A 122 -11.94 -0.69 11.11
C SER A 122 -11.40 0.17 9.97
N CYS A 123 -11.63 -0.28 8.75
CA CYS A 123 -11.35 0.45 7.53
C CYS A 123 -12.64 0.63 6.72
N PHE A 124 -12.99 1.87 6.37
CA PHE A 124 -14.12 2.20 5.52
C PHE A 124 -13.65 2.93 4.27
N GLY A 125 -14.18 2.53 3.11
CA GLY A 125 -13.96 3.22 1.84
C GLY A 125 -12.81 2.66 1.01
N LYS A 126 -12.02 3.54 0.41
CA LYS A 126 -11.05 3.22 -0.63
C LYS A 126 -9.82 2.52 -0.06
N TRP A 127 -9.62 1.26 -0.45
CA TRP A 127 -8.44 0.48 -0.06
C TRP A 127 -7.20 0.82 -0.92
N HIS A 128 -7.24 0.49 -2.21
CA HIS A 128 -6.24 0.86 -3.22
C HIS A 128 -4.79 0.42 -2.95
N LEU A 129 -4.62 -0.71 -2.27
CA LEU A 129 -3.31 -1.31 -1.94
C LEU A 129 -3.18 -2.77 -2.43
N GLY A 130 -4.11 -3.22 -3.28
CA GLY A 130 -4.15 -4.58 -3.82
C GLY A 130 -4.68 -5.63 -2.84
N PHE A 131 -4.83 -6.86 -3.32
CA PHE A 131 -5.25 -8.04 -2.57
C PHE A 131 -4.47 -9.26 -3.05
N GLY A 132 -4.34 -10.29 -2.21
CA GLY A 132 -3.72 -11.54 -2.61
C GLY A 132 -2.19 -11.46 -2.79
N LEU A 133 -1.57 -12.60 -3.04
CA LEU A 133 -0.13 -12.70 -3.35
C LEU A 133 0.17 -12.74 -4.86
N GLY A 134 -0.87 -12.75 -5.70
CA GLY A 134 -0.79 -12.88 -7.14
C GLY A 134 -2.06 -12.41 -7.82
N ASN A 135 -2.50 -13.12 -8.86
CA ASN A 135 -3.77 -12.82 -9.53
C ASN A 135 -4.93 -13.00 -8.54
N VAL A 136 -5.78 -11.98 -8.43
CA VAL A 136 -6.94 -12.00 -7.54
C VAL A 136 -8.06 -12.83 -8.16
N ASP A 137 -8.43 -13.91 -7.48
CA ASP A 137 -9.66 -14.66 -7.75
C ASP A 137 -10.82 -14.01 -6.97
N TRP A 138 -11.63 -13.23 -7.67
CA TRP A 138 -12.70 -12.43 -7.08
C TRP A 138 -13.90 -13.25 -6.57
N SER A 139 -13.91 -14.57 -6.82
CA SER A 139 -14.88 -15.51 -6.25
C SER A 139 -14.49 -16.03 -4.86
N LYS A 140 -13.22 -15.84 -4.48
CA LYS A 140 -12.61 -16.37 -3.24
C LYS A 140 -12.43 -15.27 -2.17
N PRO A 141 -12.02 -15.63 -0.93
CA PRO A 141 -11.70 -14.59 0.03
C PRO A 141 -10.56 -13.75 -0.53
N LEU A 142 -10.72 -12.44 -0.53
CA LEU A 142 -9.73 -11.47 -0.99
C LEU A 142 -8.63 -11.33 0.07
N ARG A 143 -7.83 -12.39 0.22
CA ARG A 143 -6.74 -12.49 1.20
C ARG A 143 -5.40 -12.88 0.56
N PRO A 144 -4.27 -12.37 1.06
CA PRO A 144 -4.19 -11.35 2.11
C PRO A 144 -4.77 -9.99 1.70
N GLY A 145 -5.34 -9.27 2.65
CA GLY A 145 -6.01 -7.98 2.46
C GLY A 145 -6.04 -7.13 3.74
N PRO A 146 -6.99 -6.19 3.90
CA PRO A 146 -7.09 -5.33 5.08
C PRO A 146 -7.09 -6.09 6.41
N LEU A 147 -7.81 -7.22 6.47
CA LEU A 147 -7.90 -8.03 7.69
C LEU A 147 -6.56 -8.65 8.11
N ASP A 148 -5.72 -8.97 7.13
CA ASP A 148 -4.36 -9.50 7.34
C ASP A 148 -3.37 -8.40 7.75
N LEU A 149 -3.77 -7.13 7.64
CA LEU A 149 -2.98 -5.96 8.00
C LEU A 149 -3.44 -5.30 9.30
N GLY A 150 -4.20 -6.03 10.11
CA GLY A 150 -4.57 -5.62 11.47
C GLY A 150 -5.92 -4.95 11.61
N PHE A 151 -6.72 -4.81 10.53
CA PHE A 151 -8.12 -4.39 10.63
C PHE A 151 -9.02 -5.55 11.09
N ASP A 152 -9.93 -5.32 12.03
CA ASP A 152 -10.97 -6.30 12.41
C ASP A 152 -12.16 -6.29 11.46
N TYR A 153 -12.40 -5.14 10.81
CA TYR A 153 -13.51 -4.94 9.89
C TYR A 153 -13.10 -4.09 8.69
N TYR A 154 -13.56 -4.47 7.50
CA TYR A 154 -13.41 -3.67 6.28
C TYR A 154 -14.74 -3.55 5.55
N PHE A 155 -15.09 -2.35 5.09
CA PHE A 155 -16.16 -2.15 4.11
C PHE A 155 -15.78 -1.03 3.15
N GLY A 156 -15.74 -1.30 1.84
CA GLY A 156 -15.56 -0.23 0.89
C GLY A 156 -15.20 -0.63 -0.53
N VAL A 157 -14.60 0.32 -1.25
CA VAL A 157 -14.23 0.15 -2.65
C VAL A 157 -12.81 -0.41 -2.73
N PRO A 158 -12.59 -1.58 -3.39
CA PRO A 158 -11.31 -2.29 -3.33
C PRO A 158 -10.16 -1.54 -4.03
N VAL A 159 -10.47 -0.70 -5.02
CA VAL A 159 -9.47 0.00 -5.86
C VAL A 159 -9.70 1.51 -5.80
N VAL A 160 -10.32 2.11 -6.81
CA VAL A 160 -10.70 3.52 -6.89
C VAL A 160 -12.07 3.61 -7.57
N ASN A 161 -12.90 4.59 -7.23
CA ASN A 161 -14.24 4.75 -7.81
C ASN A 161 -14.23 5.03 -9.32
N SER A 162 -13.08 5.38 -9.92
CA SER A 162 -12.93 5.52 -11.37
C SER A 162 -12.36 4.30 -12.09
N CYS A 163 -12.18 3.17 -11.39
CA CYS A 163 -11.67 1.93 -11.97
C CYS A 163 -12.50 0.72 -11.53
N SER A 164 -12.61 -0.26 -12.43
CA SER A 164 -13.25 -1.53 -12.12
C SER A 164 -12.58 -2.21 -10.90
N PRO A 165 -13.29 -3.04 -10.13
CA PRO A 165 -14.52 -3.77 -10.47
C PRO A 165 -15.86 -3.09 -10.18
N TYR A 166 -15.94 -1.87 -9.62
CA TYR A 166 -17.24 -1.25 -9.30
C TYR A 166 -18.18 -2.14 -8.47
N VAL A 167 -17.64 -2.70 -7.38
CA VAL A 167 -18.37 -3.46 -6.36
C VAL A 167 -17.89 -3.02 -4.98
N PHE A 168 -18.68 -3.30 -3.95
CA PHE A 168 -18.22 -3.20 -2.56
C PHE A 168 -17.59 -4.51 -2.11
N VAL A 169 -16.59 -4.40 -1.24
CA VAL A 169 -16.04 -5.52 -0.48
C VAL A 169 -16.37 -5.30 0.99
N GLU A 170 -16.84 -6.35 1.66
CA GLU A 170 -17.03 -6.39 3.11
C GLU A 170 -16.19 -7.53 3.67
N ASN A 171 -15.33 -7.22 4.64
CA ASN A 171 -14.29 -8.09 5.18
C ASN A 171 -13.35 -8.58 4.08
N ASP A 172 -13.53 -9.81 3.62
CA ASP A 172 -12.74 -10.43 2.56
C ASP A 172 -13.60 -10.90 1.37
N ARG A 173 -14.85 -10.42 1.26
CA ARG A 173 -15.80 -10.88 0.23
C ARG A 173 -16.41 -9.73 -0.53
N VAL A 174 -16.64 -9.94 -1.83
CA VAL A 174 -17.48 -9.07 -2.64
C VAL A 174 -18.92 -9.13 -2.12
N VAL A 175 -19.51 -7.97 -1.85
CA VAL A 175 -20.88 -7.85 -1.33
C VAL A 175 -21.89 -8.24 -2.41
N GLY A 176 -22.78 -9.17 -2.11
CA GLY A 176 -23.82 -9.63 -3.04
C GLY A 176 -23.30 -10.54 -4.15
N LEU A 177 -22.15 -11.18 -3.96
CA LEU A 177 -21.68 -12.23 -4.86
C LEU A 177 -22.35 -13.55 -4.51
N VAL A 178 -22.86 -14.26 -5.54
CA VAL A 178 -23.48 -15.59 -5.39
C VAL A 178 -22.64 -16.65 -6.11
N PRO A 179 -22.61 -17.92 -5.64
CA PRO A 179 -21.73 -18.95 -6.21
C PRO A 179 -21.91 -19.21 -7.71
N ASP A 180 -23.15 -19.12 -8.21
CA ASP A 180 -23.50 -19.43 -9.60
C ASP A 180 -23.28 -18.24 -10.57
N ASP A 181 -22.91 -17.06 -10.06
CA ASP A 181 -22.61 -15.86 -10.86
C ASP A 181 -21.31 -15.19 -10.36
N PRO A 182 -20.15 -15.87 -10.53
CA PRO A 182 -18.88 -15.38 -10.02
C PRO A 182 -18.43 -14.10 -10.74
N LEU A 183 -17.70 -13.24 -10.03
CA LEU A 183 -17.09 -12.05 -10.60
C LEU A 183 -15.78 -12.46 -11.30
N VAL A 184 -15.71 -12.29 -12.62
CA VAL A 184 -14.58 -12.77 -13.44
C VAL A 184 -13.91 -11.60 -14.14
N TYR A 185 -12.59 -11.51 -14.02
CA TYR A 185 -11.81 -10.52 -14.76
C TYR A 185 -11.67 -10.93 -16.23
N LEU A 186 -12.34 -10.20 -17.12
CA LEU A 186 -12.32 -10.46 -18.56
C LEU A 186 -11.06 -9.86 -19.22
N GLY A 187 -10.51 -8.80 -18.64
CA GLY A 187 -9.38 -8.06 -19.19
C GLY A 187 -9.78 -6.97 -20.20
N ARG A 188 -8.87 -6.01 -20.39
CA ARG A 188 -9.13 -4.78 -21.16
C ARG A 188 -9.44 -4.98 -22.64
N LYS A 189 -9.05 -6.11 -23.21
CA LYS A 189 -9.18 -6.44 -24.64
C LYS A 189 -10.17 -7.58 -24.89
N SER A 190 -10.96 -7.97 -23.90
CA SER A 190 -11.94 -9.03 -24.07
C SER A 190 -12.99 -8.65 -25.11
N LYS A 191 -13.48 -9.66 -25.84
CA LYS A 191 -14.66 -9.55 -26.71
C LYS A 191 -15.95 -9.87 -25.96
N GLU A 192 -15.85 -10.44 -24.76
CA GLU A 192 -17.00 -10.72 -23.91
C GLU A 192 -17.56 -9.43 -23.34
N ALA A 193 -18.90 -9.34 -23.27
CA ALA A 193 -19.57 -8.17 -22.74
C ALA A 193 -19.39 -8.12 -21.21
N PRO A 194 -18.85 -7.03 -20.64
CA PRO A 194 -18.75 -6.89 -19.20
C PRO A 194 -20.13 -6.65 -18.59
N THR A 195 -20.27 -6.94 -17.30
CA THR A 195 -21.50 -6.68 -16.56
C THR A 195 -21.78 -5.17 -16.55
N PRO A 196 -23.04 -4.73 -16.81
CA PRO A 196 -23.39 -3.32 -16.78
C PRO A 196 -23.13 -2.64 -15.43
N ILE A 197 -22.79 -1.36 -15.47
CA ILE A 197 -22.53 -0.51 -14.30
C ILE A 197 -23.32 0.80 -14.42
N THR A 198 -23.52 1.52 -13.30
CA THR A 198 -24.33 2.75 -13.24
C THR A 198 -23.92 3.76 -14.31
N PRO A 199 -24.76 4.17 -15.26
CA PRO A 199 -24.36 5.11 -16.29
C PRO A 199 -24.01 6.48 -15.69
N LEU A 200 -22.94 7.10 -16.18
CA LEU A 200 -22.49 8.41 -15.75
C LEU A 200 -22.57 9.41 -16.91
N PRO A 201 -23.09 10.62 -16.67
CA PRO A 201 -23.08 11.66 -17.69
C PRO A 201 -21.67 12.27 -17.81
N PRO A 202 -21.33 12.90 -18.96
CA PRO A 202 -19.98 13.42 -19.21
C PRO A 202 -19.47 14.41 -18.14
N GLU A 203 -20.35 15.22 -17.56
CA GLU A 203 -20.05 16.21 -16.52
C GLU A 203 -19.59 15.61 -15.19
N ALA A 204 -19.97 14.36 -14.88
CA ALA A 204 -19.46 13.64 -13.71
C ALA A 204 -17.98 13.29 -13.87
N GLY A 205 -17.42 13.38 -15.09
CA GLY A 205 -16.03 13.07 -15.37
C GLY A 205 -15.80 11.64 -15.83
N GLN A 206 -14.54 11.32 -16.08
CA GLN A 206 -14.14 10.07 -16.73
C GLN A 206 -13.95 8.94 -15.72
N ARG A 207 -14.36 7.72 -16.07
CA ARG A 207 -13.94 6.48 -15.41
C ARG A 207 -13.65 5.40 -16.44
N SER A 208 -12.92 4.35 -16.07
CA SER A 208 -12.63 3.25 -16.99
C SER A 208 -13.89 2.45 -17.32
N SER A 209 -13.92 1.79 -18.48
CA SER A 209 -14.91 0.74 -18.74
C SER A 209 -14.84 -0.35 -17.67
N ASN A 210 -15.96 -1.07 -17.47
CA ASN A 210 -15.91 -2.30 -16.67
C ASN A 210 -15.11 -3.37 -17.43
N PHE A 211 -14.26 -4.09 -16.72
CA PHE A 211 -13.45 -5.19 -17.27
C PHE A 211 -13.79 -6.53 -16.60
N PHE A 212 -14.95 -6.60 -15.95
CA PHE A 212 -15.44 -7.77 -15.24
C PHE A 212 -16.77 -8.23 -15.81
N GLY A 213 -16.96 -9.54 -15.86
CA GLY A 213 -18.22 -10.22 -16.16
C GLY A 213 -18.73 -10.96 -14.92
N GLY A 214 -20.00 -11.36 -14.97
CA GLY A 214 -20.72 -11.95 -13.84
C GLY A 214 -20.92 -10.98 -12.67
N GLY A 215 -21.28 -11.50 -11.50
CA GLY A 215 -21.52 -10.71 -10.29
C GLY A 215 -22.59 -9.64 -10.45
N ALA A 216 -23.68 -9.93 -11.18
CA ALA A 216 -24.73 -8.98 -11.52
C ALA A 216 -25.36 -8.34 -10.27
N GLU A 217 -25.60 -9.12 -9.22
CA GLU A 217 -26.12 -8.59 -7.95
C GLU A 217 -25.09 -7.68 -7.25
N ALA A 218 -23.82 -8.05 -7.24
CA ALA A 218 -22.75 -7.24 -6.66
C ALA A 218 -22.62 -5.87 -7.36
N HIS A 219 -22.67 -5.86 -8.69
CA HIS A 219 -22.71 -4.63 -9.47
C HIS A 219 -24.00 -3.84 -9.25
N GLY A 220 -25.16 -4.51 -9.14
CA GLY A 220 -26.44 -3.86 -8.87
C GLY A 220 -26.51 -3.17 -7.49
N ARG A 221 -25.72 -3.64 -6.53
CA ARG A 221 -25.56 -3.02 -5.20
C ARG A 221 -24.60 -1.83 -5.21
N TYR A 222 -23.77 -1.68 -6.24
CA TYR A 222 -22.87 -0.55 -6.41
C TYR A 222 -23.54 0.56 -7.21
N ASN A 223 -23.67 1.73 -6.60
CA ASN A 223 -24.17 2.93 -7.27
C ASN A 223 -23.22 4.08 -6.96
N ASP A 224 -22.61 4.65 -7.99
CA ASP A 224 -21.64 5.75 -7.87
C ASP A 224 -22.18 6.94 -7.07
N TYR A 225 -23.47 7.26 -7.22
CA TYR A 225 -24.13 8.35 -6.48
C TYR A 225 -24.44 8.03 -5.01
N ALA A 226 -24.22 6.79 -4.58
CA ALA A 226 -24.52 6.34 -3.23
C ALA A 226 -23.27 5.91 -2.45
N ILE A 227 -22.06 6.02 -3.03
CA ILE A 227 -20.82 5.57 -2.37
C ILE A 227 -20.60 6.36 -1.08
N GLY A 228 -20.53 7.70 -1.15
CA GLY A 228 -20.26 8.56 0.01
C GLY A 228 -21.25 8.32 1.15
N THR A 229 -22.55 8.40 0.86
CA THR A 229 -23.62 8.11 1.85
C THR A 229 -23.59 6.69 2.40
N THR A 230 -23.24 5.67 1.60
CA THR A 230 -23.08 4.28 2.06
C THR A 230 -21.90 4.14 3.01
N LEU A 231 -20.76 4.76 2.69
CA LEU A 231 -19.58 4.76 3.55
C LEU A 231 -19.85 5.46 4.88
N ALA A 232 -20.48 6.63 4.87
CA ALA A 232 -20.87 7.36 6.08
C ALA A 232 -21.82 6.53 6.96
N ARG A 233 -22.84 5.91 6.37
CA ARG A 233 -23.78 5.05 7.10
C ARG A 233 -23.08 3.83 7.71
N LYS A 234 -22.19 3.16 6.97
CA LYS A 234 -21.44 1.99 7.47
C LYS A 234 -20.48 2.38 8.60
N ALA A 235 -19.72 3.46 8.43
CA ALA A 235 -18.79 3.95 9.44
C ALA A 235 -19.50 4.39 10.72
N THR A 236 -20.54 5.23 10.60
CA THR A 236 -21.28 5.73 11.77
C THR A 236 -22.13 4.65 12.44
N GLY A 237 -22.68 3.70 11.69
CA GLY A 237 -23.32 2.51 12.25
C GLY A 237 -22.35 1.69 13.10
N TRP A 238 -21.16 1.43 12.58
CA TRP A 238 -20.12 0.69 13.30
C TRP A 238 -19.65 1.42 14.56
N ILE A 239 -19.46 2.75 14.50
CA ILE A 239 -19.16 3.59 15.68
C ILE A 239 -20.26 3.45 16.74
N ARG A 240 -21.53 3.50 16.34
CA ARG A 240 -22.66 3.40 17.28
C ARG A 240 -22.81 2.04 17.97
N GLU A 241 -22.19 1.01 17.41
CA GLU A 241 -22.17 -0.33 17.99
C GLU A 241 -20.99 -0.56 18.94
N ARG A 242 -20.06 0.40 19.04
CA ARG A 242 -18.92 0.31 19.96
C ARG A 242 -19.39 0.41 21.41
N LYS A 243 -18.62 -0.23 22.30
CA LYS A 243 -18.87 -0.27 23.74
C LYS A 243 -17.63 0.22 24.50
N ASP A 244 -17.14 -0.58 25.44
CA ASP A 244 -16.12 -0.15 26.40
C ASP A 244 -14.68 -0.17 25.86
N LYS A 245 -14.44 -0.74 24.68
CA LYS A 245 -13.09 -0.82 24.10
C LYS A 245 -12.78 0.44 23.29
N PRO A 246 -11.52 0.93 23.33
CA PRO A 246 -11.10 1.97 22.41
C PRO A 246 -11.19 1.44 20.98
N PHE A 247 -11.49 2.31 20.03
CA PHE A 247 -11.60 1.94 18.63
C PHE A 247 -10.79 2.83 17.71
N PHE A 248 -10.43 2.27 16.55
CA PHE A 248 -9.78 2.95 15.45
C PHE A 248 -10.67 2.87 14.21
N VAL A 249 -11.03 4.03 13.66
CA VAL A 249 -11.73 4.17 12.38
C VAL A 249 -10.82 4.83 11.37
N TYR A 250 -10.42 4.07 10.35
CA TYR A 250 -9.81 4.62 9.15
C TYR A 250 -10.89 4.82 8.08
N LEU A 251 -11.41 6.04 7.95
CA LEU A 251 -12.41 6.41 6.95
C LEU A 251 -11.70 7.02 5.74
N ALA A 252 -11.37 6.19 4.77
CA ALA A 252 -10.71 6.59 3.54
C ALA A 252 -11.74 6.88 2.45
N THR A 253 -12.24 8.10 2.36
CA THR A 253 -13.36 8.44 1.47
C THR A 253 -12.96 8.29 0.00
N THR A 254 -13.95 8.13 -0.89
CA THR A 254 -13.77 8.37 -2.33
C THR A 254 -13.89 9.84 -2.67
N ASN A 255 -14.46 10.64 -1.77
CA ASN A 255 -14.59 12.07 -1.94
C ASN A 255 -13.21 12.73 -1.84
N ILE A 256 -12.77 13.55 -2.79
CA ILE A 256 -13.51 14.05 -3.96
C ILE A 256 -13.00 13.51 -5.30
N HIS A 257 -12.34 12.35 -5.31
CA HIS A 257 -11.79 11.75 -6.51
C HIS A 257 -12.85 11.51 -7.59
N HIS A 258 -12.50 11.86 -8.82
CA HIS A 258 -13.36 11.63 -9.99
C HIS A 258 -13.75 10.13 -10.15
N PRO A 259 -14.87 9.81 -10.82
CA PRO A 259 -15.91 10.72 -11.26
C PRO A 259 -16.60 11.39 -10.06
N PHE A 260 -16.98 12.64 -10.22
CA PHE A 260 -17.66 13.46 -9.22
C PHE A 260 -19.14 13.08 -9.22
N THR A 261 -19.50 12.12 -8.37
CA THR A 261 -20.86 11.56 -8.28
C THR A 261 -21.45 11.77 -6.89
N PRO A 262 -21.62 13.02 -6.45
CA PRO A 262 -22.25 13.30 -5.16
C PRO A 262 -23.69 12.79 -5.15
N ALA A 263 -24.17 12.35 -3.97
CA ALA A 263 -25.55 11.92 -3.84
C ALA A 263 -26.54 13.02 -4.28
N PRO A 264 -27.72 12.67 -4.82
CA PRO A 264 -28.61 13.64 -5.46
C PRO A 264 -28.94 14.90 -4.63
N ARG A 265 -28.98 14.78 -3.30
CA ARG A 265 -29.25 15.92 -2.40
C ARG A 265 -28.12 16.96 -2.32
N PHE A 266 -26.92 16.64 -2.81
CA PHE A 266 -25.76 17.54 -2.82
C PHE A 266 -25.50 18.17 -4.19
N GLN A 267 -26.14 17.67 -5.25
CA GLN A 267 -25.98 18.21 -6.60
C GLN A 267 -26.58 19.63 -6.70
N GLY A 268 -25.77 20.58 -7.17
CA GLY A 268 -26.12 22.00 -7.26
C GLY A 268 -26.07 22.75 -5.93
N THR A 269 -25.40 22.21 -4.91
CA THR A 269 -25.30 22.89 -3.60
C THR A 269 -24.09 23.82 -3.49
N SER A 270 -23.07 23.63 -4.32
CA SER A 270 -21.88 24.47 -4.39
C SER A 270 -21.90 25.48 -5.53
N GLN A 271 -20.91 26.38 -5.57
CA GLN A 271 -20.73 27.35 -6.64
C GLN A 271 -19.68 26.93 -7.68
N CYS A 272 -19.24 25.68 -7.67
CA CYS A 272 -18.22 25.16 -8.61
C CYS A 272 -18.55 23.74 -9.12
N GLY A 273 -19.85 23.49 -9.33
CA GLY A 273 -20.38 22.29 -9.97
C GLY A 273 -20.19 21.00 -9.17
N LEU A 274 -20.20 19.85 -9.86
CA LEU A 274 -20.11 18.53 -9.23
C LEU A 274 -18.83 18.34 -8.40
N TYR A 275 -17.74 19.05 -8.74
CA TYR A 275 -16.51 19.09 -7.94
C TYR A 275 -16.80 19.61 -6.53
N GLY A 276 -17.39 20.81 -6.42
CA GLY A 276 -17.71 21.42 -5.14
C GLY A 276 -18.84 20.71 -4.40
N ASP A 277 -19.81 20.16 -5.14
CA ASP A 277 -20.90 19.37 -4.56
C ASP A 277 -20.37 18.10 -3.86
N PHE A 278 -19.31 17.51 -4.40
CA PHE A 278 -18.65 16.35 -3.79
C PHE A 278 -17.83 16.73 -2.55
N ILE A 279 -17.32 17.98 -2.47
CA ILE A 279 -16.75 18.56 -1.25
C ILE A 279 -17.86 18.75 -0.19
N HIS A 280 -19.04 19.24 -0.57
CA HIS A 280 -20.16 19.38 0.37
C HIS A 280 -20.64 18.02 0.91
N GLU A 281 -20.63 16.97 0.09
CA GLU A 281 -20.89 15.62 0.58
C GLU A 281 -19.81 15.16 1.56
N LEU A 282 -18.52 15.40 1.27
CA LEU A 282 -17.42 15.08 2.19
C LEU A 282 -17.60 15.80 3.54
N ASP A 283 -17.91 17.09 3.53
CA ASP A 283 -18.17 17.88 4.73
C ASP A 283 -19.33 17.29 5.55
N TRP A 284 -20.44 16.93 4.89
CA TRP A 284 -21.54 16.24 5.56
C TRP A 284 -21.11 14.90 6.17
N MET A 285 -20.30 14.09 5.46
CA MET A 285 -19.79 12.82 6.01
C MET A 285 -18.99 13.04 7.30
N VAL A 286 -18.17 14.10 7.36
CA VAL A 286 -17.44 14.49 8.57
C VAL A 286 -18.42 14.85 9.70
N GLY A 287 -19.45 15.65 9.41
CA GLY A 287 -20.49 15.99 10.38
C GLY A 287 -21.20 14.77 10.96
N GLU A 288 -21.54 13.77 10.13
CA GLU A 288 -22.17 12.53 10.60
C GLU A 288 -21.26 11.71 11.51
N VAL A 289 -19.95 11.70 11.25
CA VAL A 289 -18.96 11.03 12.10
C VAL A 289 -18.89 11.71 13.46
N VAL A 290 -18.77 13.04 13.50
CA VAL A 290 -18.77 13.80 14.77
C VAL A 290 -20.05 13.55 15.55
N LYS A 291 -21.21 13.63 14.88
CA LYS A 291 -22.52 13.35 15.48
C LYS A 291 -22.60 11.94 16.06
N ALA A 292 -22.09 10.92 15.35
CA ALA A 292 -22.09 9.55 15.86
C ALA A 292 -21.23 9.39 17.12
N LEU A 293 -20.11 10.11 17.23
CA LEU A 293 -19.27 10.12 18.44
C LEU A 293 -19.97 10.82 19.62
N GLU A 294 -20.69 11.91 19.35
CA GLU A 294 -21.48 12.64 20.35
C GLU A 294 -22.66 11.80 20.86
N GLU A 295 -23.39 11.15 19.96
CA GLU A 295 -24.49 10.23 20.30
C GLU A 295 -24.01 9.04 21.17
N GLN A 296 -22.78 8.58 20.96
CA GLN A 296 -22.14 7.55 21.78
C GLN A 296 -21.55 8.08 23.09
N GLY A 297 -21.49 9.40 23.29
CA GLY A 297 -20.89 10.00 24.47
C GLY A 297 -19.37 9.84 24.56
N VAL A 298 -18.69 9.56 23.44
CA VAL A 298 -17.23 9.33 23.39
C VAL A 298 -16.45 10.47 22.72
N ALA A 299 -17.14 11.50 22.22
CA ALA A 299 -16.53 12.61 21.48
C ALA A 299 -15.40 13.32 22.26
N GLU A 300 -15.55 13.48 23.58
CA GLU A 300 -14.54 14.13 24.44
C GLU A 300 -13.23 13.32 24.58
N ASN A 301 -13.30 11.99 24.45
CA ASN A 301 -12.14 11.10 24.48
C ASN A 301 -11.84 10.49 23.10
N THR A 302 -12.04 11.26 22.03
CA THR A 302 -11.73 10.83 20.66
C THR A 302 -10.78 11.83 20.00
N LEU A 303 -9.66 11.32 19.50
CA LEU A 303 -8.78 12.04 18.58
C LEU A 303 -9.33 11.90 17.15
N ILE A 304 -9.77 13.01 16.57
CA ILE A 304 -10.20 13.09 15.17
C ILE A 304 -9.08 13.74 14.37
N LEU A 305 -8.61 13.05 13.33
CA LEU A 305 -7.66 13.55 12.34
C LEU A 305 -8.36 13.62 10.98
N PHE A 306 -8.24 14.75 10.29
CA PHE A 306 -8.74 14.94 8.93
C PHE A 306 -7.59 15.36 8.02
N THR A 307 -7.38 14.66 6.91
CA THR A 307 -6.39 15.03 5.89
C THR A 307 -6.68 14.39 4.53
N SER A 308 -5.77 14.51 3.54
CA SER A 308 -5.91 13.93 2.21
C SER A 308 -4.67 13.14 1.77
N ASP A 309 -4.84 12.25 0.79
CA ASP A 309 -3.77 11.42 0.26
C ASP A 309 -2.81 12.11 -0.71
N ASN A 310 -3.25 13.17 -1.39
CA ASN A 310 -2.44 14.01 -2.25
C ASN A 310 -3.17 15.32 -2.57
N GLY A 311 -2.49 16.27 -3.19
CA GLY A 311 -3.10 17.53 -3.63
C GLY A 311 -4.14 17.36 -4.73
N GLY A 312 -4.81 18.46 -5.07
CA GLY A 312 -5.92 18.49 -6.03
C GLY A 312 -5.48 18.18 -7.46
N MET A 313 -6.25 17.35 -8.16
CA MET A 313 -6.00 17.00 -9.56
C MET A 313 -6.63 18.01 -10.52
N PHE A 314 -5.89 18.51 -11.51
CA PHE A 314 -6.41 19.46 -12.50
C PHE A 314 -7.09 18.76 -13.69
N ASN A 315 -7.96 17.78 -13.40
CA ASN A 315 -8.74 17.07 -14.43
C ASN A 315 -9.91 17.93 -14.95
N HIS A 316 -10.79 17.36 -15.79
CA HIS A 316 -11.93 18.11 -16.34
C HIS A 316 -12.81 18.79 -15.28
N GLY A 317 -13.11 18.10 -14.17
CA GLY A 317 -13.95 18.68 -13.09
C GLY A 317 -13.20 19.75 -12.30
N GLY A 318 -11.92 19.54 -11.99
CA GLY A 318 -11.08 20.57 -11.36
C GLY A 318 -10.90 21.80 -12.25
N GLN A 319 -10.78 21.62 -13.57
CA GLN A 319 -10.74 22.71 -14.55
C GLN A 319 -12.07 23.47 -14.63
N ALA A 320 -13.20 22.77 -14.61
CA ALA A 320 -14.52 23.40 -14.56
C ALA A 320 -14.68 24.22 -13.27
N ALA A 321 -14.34 23.64 -12.12
CA ALA A 321 -14.36 24.36 -10.84
C ALA A 321 -13.44 25.59 -10.86
N PHE A 322 -12.26 25.48 -11.47
CA PHE A 322 -11.34 26.62 -11.64
C PHE A 322 -11.93 27.74 -12.48
N ALA A 323 -12.65 27.40 -13.56
CA ALA A 323 -13.36 28.36 -14.41
C ALA A 323 -14.47 29.10 -13.64
N ASP A 324 -15.11 28.44 -12.66
CA ASP A 324 -16.08 29.05 -11.74
C ASP A 324 -15.42 29.89 -10.62
N GLY A 325 -14.08 29.98 -10.63
CA GLY A 325 -13.29 30.78 -9.71
C GLY A 325 -12.78 30.00 -8.49
N HIS A 326 -12.96 28.68 -8.44
CA HIS A 326 -12.41 27.86 -7.37
C HIS A 326 -10.88 27.71 -7.49
N ARG A 327 -10.19 27.50 -6.37
CA ARG A 327 -8.72 27.41 -6.31
C ARG A 327 -8.32 26.19 -5.49
N GLN A 328 -8.44 25.01 -6.10
CA GLN A 328 -8.28 23.72 -5.43
C GLN A 328 -6.98 23.55 -4.61
N ASN A 329 -5.85 24.10 -5.07
CA ASN A 329 -4.57 24.07 -4.36
C ASN A 329 -4.18 25.44 -3.77
N GLY A 330 -5.12 26.39 -3.69
CA GLY A 330 -4.83 27.78 -3.36
C GLY A 330 -3.83 28.39 -4.33
N ASP A 331 -2.79 29.04 -3.79
CA ASP A 331 -1.70 29.64 -4.57
C ASP A 331 -0.49 28.71 -4.74
N LEU A 332 -0.57 27.46 -4.28
CA LEU A 332 0.54 26.52 -4.37
C LEU A 332 0.79 26.10 -5.82
N LEU A 333 2.06 25.93 -6.18
CA LEU A 333 2.44 25.51 -7.52
C LEU A 333 2.12 24.02 -7.74
N GLY A 334 1.52 23.70 -8.89
CA GLY A 334 1.35 22.32 -9.34
C GLY A 334 0.13 21.59 -8.79
N PHE A 335 0.07 20.30 -9.14
CA PHE A 335 -1.12 19.47 -8.95
C PHE A 335 -0.74 18.03 -8.58
N LYS A 336 -1.74 17.21 -8.26
CA LYS A 336 -1.60 15.75 -8.11
C LYS A 336 -0.64 15.16 -9.15
N PHE A 337 0.10 14.13 -8.76
CA PHE A 337 1.20 13.46 -9.48
C PHE A 337 2.53 14.23 -9.52
N GLY A 338 2.54 15.54 -9.23
CA GLY A 338 3.73 16.41 -9.27
C GLY A 338 4.46 16.56 -7.93
N ALA A 339 5.75 16.93 -8.00
CA ALA A 339 6.64 17.23 -6.87
C ALA A 339 6.61 18.69 -6.43
N TRP A 340 5.82 19.54 -7.09
CA TRP A 340 5.55 20.89 -6.62
C TRP A 340 4.54 20.86 -5.47
N GLU A 341 4.52 21.91 -4.65
CA GLU A 341 3.81 21.94 -3.35
C GLU A 341 2.33 21.58 -3.46
N GLY A 342 1.64 22.02 -4.52
CA GLY A 342 0.23 21.70 -4.79
C GLY A 342 -0.05 20.24 -5.13
N GLY A 343 0.99 19.40 -5.30
CA GLY A 343 0.84 17.96 -5.52
C GLY A 343 0.78 17.13 -4.24
N HIS A 344 1.36 17.62 -3.13
CA HIS A 344 1.54 16.84 -1.91
C HIS A 344 1.32 17.62 -0.61
N ARG A 345 1.30 18.95 -0.59
CA ARG A 345 0.82 19.71 0.57
C ARG A 345 -0.70 19.55 0.64
N VAL A 346 -1.20 19.08 1.77
CA VAL A 346 -2.60 18.68 1.96
C VAL A 346 -3.17 19.37 3.20
N PRO A 347 -4.50 19.59 3.27
CA PRO A 347 -5.08 20.08 4.52
C PRO A 347 -4.87 19.03 5.62
N PHE A 348 -4.58 19.47 6.84
CA PHE A 348 -4.53 18.60 8.01
C PHE A 348 -5.14 19.31 9.23
N ILE A 349 -6.06 18.64 9.90
CA ILE A 349 -6.77 19.15 11.08
C ILE A 349 -6.79 18.05 12.15
N ALA A 350 -6.49 18.41 13.40
CA ALA A 350 -6.59 17.53 14.55
C ALA A 350 -7.53 18.11 15.61
N LYS A 351 -8.48 17.32 16.11
CA LYS A 351 -9.39 17.70 17.20
C LYS A 351 -9.38 16.63 18.27
N TRP A 352 -9.14 17.05 19.52
CA TRP A 352 -9.34 16.23 20.70
C TRP A 352 -9.70 17.14 21.88
N PRO A 353 -11.00 17.21 22.26
CA PRO A 353 -11.45 18.10 23.31
C PRO A 353 -10.67 17.93 24.62
N GLY A 354 -10.30 19.05 25.24
CA GLY A 354 -9.53 19.06 26.49
C GLY A 354 -8.06 18.61 26.39
N ARG A 355 -7.59 18.19 25.20
CA ARG A 355 -6.20 17.74 24.96
C ARG A 355 -5.49 18.53 23.88
N ILE A 356 -6.23 19.04 22.89
CA ILE A 356 -5.74 19.96 21.86
C ILE A 356 -6.38 21.31 22.11
N GLU A 357 -5.57 22.37 22.16
CA GLU A 357 -6.07 23.75 22.30
C GLU A 357 -6.90 24.16 21.07
N PRO A 358 -8.19 24.51 21.25
CA PRO A 358 -9.08 24.87 20.14
C PRO A 358 -8.67 26.15 19.40
N GLY A 359 -8.91 26.19 18.08
CA GLY A 359 -8.72 27.38 17.25
C GLY A 359 -7.26 27.73 16.99
N THR A 360 -6.35 26.79 17.23
CA THR A 360 -4.91 27.00 17.06
C THR A 360 -4.44 26.61 15.66
N THR A 361 -3.30 27.14 15.24
CA THR A 361 -2.62 26.77 13.99
C THR A 361 -1.20 26.30 14.31
N SER A 362 -0.70 25.34 13.56
CA SER A 362 0.68 24.85 13.64
C SER A 362 1.34 24.86 12.26
N ASP A 363 2.57 25.35 12.20
CA ASP A 363 3.43 25.35 11.02
C ASP A 363 4.52 24.26 11.07
N GLN A 364 4.44 23.35 12.06
CA GLN A 364 5.32 22.20 12.15
C GLN A 364 5.26 21.37 10.87
N LEU A 365 6.42 21.06 10.31
CA LEU A 365 6.56 20.17 9.17
C LEU A 365 6.10 18.77 9.56
N ILE A 366 4.97 18.31 9.01
CA ILE A 366 4.43 16.96 9.25
C ILE A 366 4.14 16.24 7.94
N CYS A 367 4.14 14.91 7.98
CA CYS A 367 3.75 14.09 6.85
C CYS A 367 2.87 12.92 7.27
N ASN A 368 1.98 12.45 6.39
CA ASN A 368 1.13 11.30 6.69
C ASN A 368 1.93 10.03 7.07
N VAL A 369 3.19 9.89 6.66
CA VAL A 369 4.10 8.82 7.08
C VAL A 369 4.37 8.81 8.60
N ASP A 370 4.14 9.93 9.30
CA ASP A 370 4.41 10.09 10.73
C ASP A 370 3.37 9.43 11.63
N MET A 371 2.23 9.02 11.07
CA MET A 371 1.10 8.54 11.87
C MET A 371 1.42 7.23 12.61
N LEU A 372 2.31 6.38 12.08
CA LEU A 372 2.72 5.15 12.76
C LEU A 372 3.48 5.45 14.08
N ALA A 373 4.54 6.27 14.03
CA ALA A 373 5.28 6.67 15.23
C ALA A 373 4.44 7.52 16.18
N THR A 374 3.54 8.36 15.64
CA THR A 374 2.63 9.19 16.43
C THR A 374 1.63 8.35 17.22
N PHE A 375 1.05 7.32 16.60
CA PHE A 375 0.14 6.41 17.31
C PHE A 375 0.87 5.43 18.24
N ALA A 376 2.13 5.08 17.94
CA ALA A 376 2.96 4.33 18.88
C ALA A 376 3.21 5.15 20.15
N ALA A 377 3.55 6.43 20.01
CA ALA A 377 3.70 7.35 21.14
C ALA A 377 2.39 7.57 21.88
N LEU A 378 1.27 7.78 21.18
CA LEU A 378 -0.06 7.97 21.76
C LEU A 378 -0.49 6.81 22.65
N THR A 379 -0.12 5.58 22.26
CA THR A 379 -0.49 4.35 22.96
C THR A 379 0.64 3.78 23.82
N GLU A 380 1.71 4.56 24.03
CA GLU A 380 2.87 4.21 24.84
C GLU A 380 3.47 2.84 24.44
N GLN A 381 3.62 2.62 23.12
CA GLN A 381 4.22 1.44 22.53
C GLN A 381 5.66 1.71 22.10
N THR A 382 6.55 0.79 22.45
CA THR A 382 7.89 0.74 21.87
C THR A 382 7.82 -0.09 20.60
N VAL A 383 8.31 0.49 19.50
CA VAL A 383 8.37 -0.14 18.18
C VAL A 383 9.84 -0.15 17.75
N GLU A 384 10.27 -1.22 17.08
CA GLU A 384 11.63 -1.35 16.60
C GLU A 384 12.00 -0.17 15.69
N LYS A 385 13.23 0.35 15.86
CA LYS A 385 13.69 1.56 15.19
C LYS A 385 13.62 1.43 13.66
N GLU A 386 13.89 0.25 13.14
CA GLU A 386 13.85 -0.07 11.71
C GLU A 386 12.43 0.05 11.14
N GLN A 387 11.40 -0.25 11.93
CA GLN A 387 10.00 -0.11 11.52
C GLN A 387 9.55 1.36 11.51
N LEU A 388 10.19 2.22 12.31
CA LEU A 388 9.93 3.66 12.38
C LEU A 388 10.96 4.50 11.62
N ALA A 389 11.76 3.89 10.72
CA ALA A 389 12.91 4.56 10.10
C ALA A 389 12.57 5.88 9.37
N ASP A 390 11.35 6.01 8.83
CA ASP A 390 10.86 7.22 8.15
C ASP A 390 9.75 7.98 8.92
N SER A 391 9.19 7.34 9.96
CA SER A 391 8.03 7.84 10.71
C SER A 391 8.49 8.59 11.95
N VAL A 392 8.19 9.88 12.04
CA VAL A 392 8.55 10.71 13.19
C VAL A 392 7.34 10.87 14.11
N ASN A 393 7.56 10.84 15.42
CA ASN A 393 6.49 11.14 16.37
C ASN A 393 6.11 12.63 16.30
N VAL A 394 4.94 12.94 15.74
CA VAL A 394 4.39 14.30 15.68
C VAL A 394 3.31 14.56 16.73
N LEU A 395 3.10 13.66 17.69
CA LEU A 395 2.14 13.85 18.78
C LEU A 395 2.35 15.18 19.54
N PRO A 396 3.59 15.63 19.83
CA PRO A 396 3.80 16.94 20.45
C PRO A 396 3.25 18.10 19.59
N ALA A 397 3.30 18.02 18.27
CA ALA A 397 2.74 19.07 17.40
C ALA A 397 1.21 19.06 17.38
N LEU A 398 0.58 17.93 17.72
CA LEU A 398 -0.88 17.82 17.88
C LEU A 398 -1.33 18.43 19.22
N LEU A 399 -0.66 18.05 20.31
CA LEU A 399 -1.10 18.35 21.69
C LEU A 399 -0.54 19.65 22.26
N GLU A 400 0.60 20.11 21.74
CA GLU A 400 1.38 21.23 22.29
C GLU A 400 1.79 22.19 21.16
N GLU A 401 2.74 23.09 21.47
CA GLU A 401 3.36 23.99 20.50
C GLU A 401 4.89 23.88 20.63
N PRO A 402 5.51 22.85 20.00
CA PRO A 402 6.95 22.65 20.07
C PRO A 402 7.71 23.84 19.47
N ALA A 403 8.66 24.39 20.23
CA ALA A 403 9.48 25.51 19.77
C ALA A 403 10.51 25.10 18.69
N ALA A 404 10.90 23.82 18.64
CA ALA A 404 11.84 23.28 17.67
C ALA A 404 11.12 22.36 16.68
N PRO A 405 11.57 22.27 15.41
CA PRO A 405 11.01 21.34 14.44
C PRO A 405 11.10 19.88 14.92
N LEU A 406 9.99 19.16 14.88
CA LEU A 406 9.97 17.71 15.20
C LEU A 406 10.67 16.87 14.12
N ARG A 407 10.65 17.34 12.88
CA ARG A 407 11.44 16.79 11.78
C ARG A 407 12.05 17.92 10.98
N ASP A 408 13.25 17.67 10.46
CA ASP A 408 13.95 18.60 9.58
C ASP A 408 14.07 18.05 8.15
N THR A 409 13.68 16.80 7.89
CA THR A 409 13.80 16.19 6.56
C THR A 409 12.53 15.46 6.14
N LEU A 410 12.17 15.62 4.87
CA LEU A 410 11.01 14.99 4.24
C LEU A 410 11.36 14.56 2.81
N LEU A 411 11.05 13.30 2.47
CA LEU A 411 11.04 12.84 1.08
C LEU A 411 9.64 12.96 0.48
N LEU A 412 9.60 13.33 -0.80
CA LEU A 412 8.37 13.55 -1.54
C LEU A 412 8.42 12.73 -2.83
N SER A 413 7.50 11.77 -2.95
CA SER A 413 7.46 10.81 -4.06
C SER A 413 6.43 11.25 -5.11
N PRO A 414 6.82 11.88 -6.22
CA PRO A 414 5.89 12.16 -7.33
C PRO A 414 5.66 10.90 -8.17
N HIS A 415 4.89 11.03 -9.24
CA HIS A 415 4.59 9.89 -10.11
C HIS A 415 5.82 9.34 -10.86
N ARG A 416 6.74 10.23 -11.26
CA ARG A 416 7.96 9.85 -11.97
C ARG A 416 9.12 9.66 -10.97
N PRO A 417 9.74 8.48 -10.91
CA PRO A 417 10.88 8.22 -10.02
C PRO A 417 12.03 9.22 -10.15
N SER A 418 12.25 9.77 -11.35
CA SER A 418 13.30 10.75 -11.62
C SER A 418 13.10 12.10 -10.93
N HIS A 419 11.93 12.34 -10.34
CA HIS A 419 11.58 13.59 -9.66
C HIS A 419 11.48 13.41 -8.14
N LEU A 420 11.93 12.27 -7.58
CA LEU A 420 12.00 12.09 -6.12
C LEU A 420 12.70 13.32 -5.51
N ALA A 421 11.98 14.02 -4.64
CA ALA A 421 12.42 15.29 -4.09
C ALA A 421 12.71 15.15 -2.60
N VAL A 422 13.55 16.04 -2.08
CA VAL A 422 13.85 16.12 -0.66
C VAL A 422 13.69 17.56 -0.18
N ARG A 423 13.05 17.71 0.97
CA ARG A 423 13.03 18.93 1.76
C ARG A 423 13.93 18.76 2.97
N LYS A 424 14.77 19.76 3.24
CA LYS A 424 15.56 19.88 4.47
C LYS A 424 15.42 21.29 5.06
N GLY A 425 14.76 21.41 6.20
CA GLY A 425 14.31 22.69 6.75
C GLY A 425 13.51 23.47 5.72
N LYS A 426 13.97 24.70 5.44
CA LYS A 426 13.38 25.57 4.42
C LYS A 426 13.68 25.15 2.98
N TRP A 427 14.71 24.35 2.74
CA TRP A 427 15.17 24.06 1.38
C TRP A 427 14.39 22.90 0.78
N MET A 428 13.81 23.10 -0.40
CA MET A 428 13.18 22.07 -1.22
C MET A 428 13.97 21.86 -2.50
N TYR A 429 14.41 20.62 -2.74
CA TYR A 429 15.22 20.25 -3.91
C TYR A 429 14.52 19.21 -4.77
N ILE A 430 14.37 19.52 -6.06
CA ILE A 430 13.84 18.61 -7.09
C ILE A 430 14.95 18.37 -8.12
N PRO A 431 15.41 17.12 -8.33
CA PRO A 431 16.65 16.84 -9.08
C PRO A 431 16.54 16.98 -10.60
N THR A 432 15.43 17.53 -11.10
CA THR A 432 15.14 17.65 -12.53
C THR A 432 14.14 18.78 -12.78
N GLN A 433 13.89 19.12 -14.04
CA GLN A 433 12.97 20.18 -14.45
C GLN A 433 11.50 19.71 -14.47
N GLY A 434 10.60 20.61 -14.05
CA GLY A 434 9.17 20.37 -13.97
C GLY A 434 8.76 19.53 -12.76
N GLU A 435 7.49 19.17 -12.68
CA GLU A 435 6.92 18.54 -11.47
C GLU A 435 6.97 17.01 -11.48
N GLY A 436 7.15 16.36 -12.63
CA GLY A 436 7.19 14.89 -12.70
C GLY A 436 5.84 14.19 -12.71
N GLY A 437 4.75 14.95 -12.79
CA GLY A 437 3.38 14.47 -12.95
C GLY A 437 2.94 14.42 -14.41
N PHE A 438 1.68 14.79 -14.63
CA PHE A 438 1.09 14.89 -15.95
C PHE A 438 1.64 16.07 -16.77
N ARG A 439 1.39 16.05 -18.08
CA ARG A 439 1.87 17.06 -19.04
C ARG A 439 0.80 17.47 -20.05
N GLY A 440 -0.44 17.03 -19.88
CA GLY A 440 -1.55 17.46 -20.72
C GLY A 440 -1.87 18.94 -20.47
N GLY A 441 -2.39 19.61 -21.50
CA GLY A 441 -2.91 20.97 -21.38
C GLY A 441 -4.38 21.03 -20.95
N PRO A 442 -4.94 22.24 -20.83
CA PRO A 442 -6.37 22.47 -20.60
C PRO A 442 -7.24 21.66 -21.58
N GLY A 443 -8.35 21.12 -21.08
CA GLY A 443 -9.23 20.20 -21.80
C GLY A 443 -8.81 18.73 -21.77
N SER A 444 -7.70 18.38 -21.09
CA SER A 444 -7.28 16.99 -20.88
C SER A 444 -7.61 16.49 -19.48
N HIS A 445 -7.90 15.20 -19.34
CA HIS A 445 -8.04 14.56 -18.01
C HIS A 445 -6.69 14.52 -17.28
N GLY A 446 -5.61 14.23 -18.00
CA GLY A 446 -4.24 14.24 -17.48
C GLY A 446 -3.61 15.62 -17.66
N ALA A 447 -4.29 16.68 -17.23
CA ALA A 447 -3.76 18.05 -17.26
C ALA A 447 -2.78 18.28 -16.11
N GLY A 448 -1.68 18.98 -16.40
CA GLY A 448 -0.64 19.29 -15.41
C GLY A 448 0.60 19.94 -16.02
N GLY A 449 1.62 20.09 -15.21
CA GLY A 449 2.93 20.62 -15.57
C GLY A 449 2.91 22.12 -15.89
N ALA A 450 3.97 22.56 -16.58
CA ALA A 450 4.18 23.98 -16.87
C ALA A 450 3.03 24.63 -17.65
N VAL A 451 2.38 23.89 -18.54
CA VAL A 451 1.24 24.38 -19.33
C VAL A 451 0.09 24.77 -18.40
N CYS A 452 -0.28 23.88 -17.48
CA CYS A 452 -1.37 24.14 -16.55
C CYS A 452 -0.97 25.14 -15.46
N ALA A 453 0.29 25.16 -15.01
CA ALA A 453 0.80 26.18 -14.10
C ALA A 453 0.62 27.60 -14.69
N SER A 454 1.03 27.82 -15.95
CA SER A 454 0.78 29.10 -16.62
C SER A 454 -0.72 29.36 -16.84
N PHE A 455 -1.51 28.32 -17.17
CA PHE A 455 -2.94 28.47 -17.39
C PHE A 455 -3.68 28.97 -16.14
N VAL A 456 -3.32 28.48 -14.96
CA VAL A 456 -3.92 28.93 -13.69
C VAL A 456 -3.32 30.22 -13.15
N GLY A 457 -2.35 30.81 -13.86
CA GLY A 457 -1.70 32.06 -13.48
C GLY A 457 -0.60 31.91 -12.43
N SER A 458 -0.09 30.70 -12.18
CA SER A 458 1.07 30.50 -11.30
C SER A 458 2.31 31.14 -11.91
N VAL A 459 3.08 31.83 -11.07
CA VAL A 459 4.37 32.41 -11.43
C VAL A 459 5.47 31.44 -11.02
N ASN A 460 6.39 31.13 -11.93
CA ASN A 460 7.60 30.35 -11.64
C ASN A 460 8.72 30.77 -12.58
N SER A 461 9.91 31.02 -12.05
CA SER A 461 11.06 31.54 -12.81
C SER A 461 11.53 30.64 -13.94
N ASP A 462 11.22 29.33 -13.90
CA ASP A 462 11.62 28.36 -14.90
C ASP A 462 10.58 28.19 -16.01
N ILE A 463 9.42 28.83 -15.90
CA ILE A 463 8.30 28.68 -16.82
C ILE A 463 8.07 29.98 -17.59
N GLU A 464 7.99 29.86 -18.92
CA GLU A 464 7.56 30.94 -19.82
C GLU A 464 6.55 30.38 -20.83
N ASN A 465 5.39 31.04 -20.95
CA ASN A 465 4.35 30.68 -21.92
C ASN A 465 3.97 29.19 -21.89
N GLY A 466 3.78 28.64 -20.68
CA GLY A 466 3.40 27.24 -20.48
C GLY A 466 4.51 26.21 -20.73
N ARG A 467 5.76 26.65 -20.89
CA ARG A 467 6.91 25.77 -21.16
C ARG A 467 8.04 26.03 -20.19
N ILE A 468 8.80 24.99 -19.88
CA ILE A 468 10.09 25.17 -19.19
C ILE A 468 11.02 25.94 -20.14
N LYS A 469 11.63 27.04 -19.66
CA LYS A 469 12.54 27.86 -20.46
C LYS A 469 13.75 27.04 -20.89
N LYS A 470 14.34 27.39 -22.04
CA LYS A 470 15.54 26.71 -22.55
C LYS A 470 16.78 26.88 -21.65
N ASP A 471 16.85 28.01 -20.96
CA ASP A 471 17.91 28.39 -20.03
C ASP A 471 17.56 28.09 -18.56
N ALA A 472 16.42 27.43 -18.29
CA ALA A 472 16.07 27.01 -16.95
C ALA A 472 17.15 26.06 -16.39
N PRO A 473 17.49 26.15 -15.08
CA PRO A 473 18.48 25.27 -14.48
C PRO A 473 18.10 23.78 -14.63
N PRO A 474 19.06 22.84 -14.58
CA PRO A 474 18.79 21.41 -14.79
C PRO A 474 18.01 20.75 -13.64
N ALA A 475 17.91 21.41 -12.50
CA ALA A 475 17.19 20.99 -11.30
C ALA A 475 16.66 22.23 -10.57
N GLN A 476 15.86 22.03 -9.53
CA GLN A 476 15.16 23.12 -8.84
C GLN A 476 15.55 23.15 -7.37
N LEU A 477 15.75 24.36 -6.83
CA LEU A 477 15.94 24.62 -5.42
C LEU A 477 15.03 25.78 -5.00
N TYR A 478 14.23 25.61 -3.96
CA TYR A 478 13.34 26.64 -3.42
C TYR A 478 13.56 26.83 -1.92
N ASP A 479 13.41 28.06 -1.44
CA ASP A 479 13.33 28.41 -0.01
C ASP A 479 11.86 28.55 0.37
N LEU A 480 11.29 27.54 1.02
CA LEU A 480 9.86 27.47 1.32
C LEU A 480 9.42 28.39 2.45
N ASP A 481 10.34 28.86 3.31
CA ASP A 481 10.01 29.85 4.35
C ASP A 481 9.76 31.22 3.71
N ALA A 482 10.52 31.55 2.67
CA ALA A 482 10.39 32.79 1.92
C ALA A 482 9.38 32.69 0.75
N ASP A 483 9.24 31.51 0.15
CA ASP A 483 8.54 31.30 -1.12
C ASP A 483 7.86 29.92 -1.18
N VAL A 484 6.82 29.72 -0.36
CA VAL A 484 5.98 28.51 -0.38
C VAL A 484 5.30 28.25 -1.74
N ARG A 485 5.17 29.30 -2.55
CA ARG A 485 4.57 29.24 -3.89
C ARG A 485 5.57 28.77 -4.95
N GLN A 486 6.84 28.56 -4.60
CA GLN A 486 7.90 28.12 -5.49
C GLN A 486 8.01 29.02 -6.74
N THR A 487 7.93 30.33 -6.55
CA THR A 487 8.00 31.32 -7.64
C THR A 487 9.40 31.48 -8.21
N THR A 488 10.46 31.28 -7.41
CA THR A 488 11.84 31.53 -7.85
C THR A 488 12.74 30.32 -7.60
N ASN A 489 13.28 29.73 -8.67
CA ASN A 489 14.29 28.69 -8.60
C ASN A 489 15.66 29.30 -8.25
N LEU A 490 16.15 28.97 -7.06
CA LEU A 490 17.41 29.45 -6.48
C LEU A 490 18.61 28.56 -6.80
N TYR A 491 18.46 27.55 -7.67
CA TYR A 491 19.49 26.55 -7.99
C TYR A 491 20.86 27.17 -8.33
N ASN A 492 20.90 28.20 -9.18
CA ASN A 492 22.15 28.84 -9.59
C ASN A 492 22.75 29.75 -8.52
N GLN A 493 21.96 30.17 -7.53
CA GLN A 493 22.38 31.12 -6.50
C GLN A 493 23.04 30.43 -5.30
N TYR A 494 22.67 29.18 -5.02
CA TYR A 494 23.15 28.41 -3.86
C TYR A 494 23.74 27.05 -4.27
N PRO A 495 24.85 27.01 -5.03
CA PRO A 495 25.44 25.75 -5.51
C PRO A 495 25.88 24.81 -4.38
N GLU A 496 26.33 25.34 -3.24
CA GLU A 496 26.70 24.55 -2.07
C GLU A 496 25.48 23.85 -1.45
N VAL A 497 24.35 24.55 -1.33
CA VAL A 497 23.08 23.97 -0.84
C VAL A 497 22.59 22.91 -1.82
N VAL A 498 22.64 23.17 -3.13
CA VAL A 498 22.29 22.18 -4.15
C VAL A 498 23.12 20.90 -3.99
N GLN A 499 24.42 21.03 -3.75
CA GLN A 499 25.29 19.87 -3.58
C GLN A 499 24.92 19.07 -2.31
N GLN A 500 24.69 19.75 -1.18
CA GLN A 500 24.24 19.12 0.06
C GLN A 500 22.90 18.39 -0.12
N MET A 501 21.94 19.02 -0.81
CA MET A 501 20.62 18.43 -1.06
C MET A 501 20.69 17.25 -2.03
N LYS A 502 21.57 17.30 -3.04
CA LYS A 502 21.86 16.16 -3.93
C LYS A 502 22.43 14.97 -3.16
N GLU A 503 23.39 15.20 -2.29
CA GLU A 503 24.01 14.16 -1.46
C GLU A 503 22.99 13.56 -0.49
N LEU A 504 22.17 14.41 0.15
CA LEU A 504 21.08 13.97 1.02
C LEU A 504 20.09 13.07 0.27
N LEU A 505 19.60 13.53 -0.89
CA LEU A 505 18.68 12.75 -1.72
C LEU A 505 19.30 11.43 -2.18
N ALA A 506 20.60 11.41 -2.50
CA ALA A 506 21.30 10.19 -2.89
C ALA A 506 21.38 9.16 -1.75
N GLY A 507 21.40 9.60 -0.48
CA GLY A 507 21.30 8.73 0.69
C GLY A 507 19.95 8.04 0.85
N TYR A 508 18.89 8.61 0.27
CA TYR A 508 17.53 8.06 0.30
C TYR A 508 17.14 7.31 -0.98
N ALA A 509 17.92 7.44 -2.05
CA ALA A 509 17.69 6.68 -3.25
C ALA A 509 17.68 5.18 -2.87
N PRO A 510 16.66 4.40 -3.26
CA PRO A 510 16.73 2.95 -3.10
C PRO A 510 18.07 2.52 -3.69
N PRO A 511 18.87 1.68 -3.00
CA PRO A 511 20.22 1.37 -3.41
C PRO A 511 20.17 1.07 -4.91
N LYS A 512 20.97 1.80 -5.70
CA LYS A 512 21.11 1.46 -7.11
C LYS A 512 21.34 -0.04 -7.12
N PRO A 513 20.52 -0.86 -7.82
CA PRO A 513 20.94 -2.23 -8.06
C PRO A 513 22.37 -2.09 -8.56
N ALA A 514 23.31 -2.72 -7.86
CA ALA A 514 24.73 -2.54 -8.12
C ALA A 514 24.87 -2.57 -9.64
N PRO A 515 25.42 -1.51 -10.26
CA PRO A 515 25.41 -1.39 -11.71
C PRO A 515 25.87 -2.74 -12.21
N ALA A 516 25.02 -3.41 -13.01
CA ALA A 516 25.44 -4.61 -13.70
C ALA A 516 26.73 -4.18 -14.37
N LYS A 517 27.87 -4.66 -13.86
CA LYS A 517 29.15 -4.36 -14.47
C LYS A 517 28.90 -4.70 -15.92
N LYS A 518 29.05 -3.72 -16.82
CA LYS A 518 29.15 -3.99 -18.24
C LYS A 518 30.40 -4.87 -18.36
N LYS A 519 30.23 -6.17 -18.14
CA LYS A 519 31.07 -7.17 -18.77
C LYS A 519 30.65 -7.04 -20.22
N THR A 520 31.47 -6.29 -20.96
CA THR A 520 31.83 -6.68 -22.32
C THR A 520 31.71 -8.18 -22.43
N ALA A 521 30.92 -8.65 -23.39
CA ALA A 521 30.69 -10.05 -23.64
C ALA A 521 32.03 -10.80 -23.73
N SER A 522 32.42 -11.40 -22.61
CA SER A 522 33.30 -12.55 -22.58
C SER A 522 32.41 -13.68 -22.11
N MET A 523 32.10 -14.61 -23.01
CA MET A 523 31.53 -15.88 -22.64
C MET A 523 32.45 -16.53 -21.59
N ALA A 524 31.99 -16.56 -20.35
CA ALA A 524 32.57 -17.29 -19.23
C ALA A 524 31.49 -17.33 -18.15
N GLY A 525 30.83 -18.41 -17.82
CA GLY A 525 30.82 -19.80 -18.28
C GLY A 525 29.77 -20.46 -17.38
N ALA A 526 29.00 -21.42 -17.87
CA ALA A 526 28.12 -22.20 -17.00
C ALA A 526 28.92 -22.72 -15.79
N ALA A 527 28.28 -22.90 -14.63
CA ALA A 527 28.92 -23.58 -13.50
C ALA A 527 29.54 -24.90 -14.02
N PRO A 528 30.82 -25.19 -13.69
CA PRO A 528 31.49 -26.35 -14.25
C PRO A 528 30.71 -27.63 -13.95
N LYS A 529 30.65 -28.54 -14.93
CA LYS A 529 30.15 -29.91 -14.78
C LYS A 529 31.09 -30.64 -13.82
N ILE A 530 30.83 -30.57 -12.52
CA ILE A 530 31.66 -31.24 -11.50
C ILE A 530 31.16 -32.69 -11.39
N ALA A 531 31.98 -33.66 -11.79
CA ALA A 531 31.70 -35.08 -11.57
C ALA A 531 31.61 -35.40 -10.06
N ALA A 532 30.78 -36.38 -9.69
CA ALA A 532 30.56 -36.73 -8.29
C ALA A 532 31.87 -37.14 -7.62
N SER A 533 32.20 -36.43 -6.53
CA SER A 533 33.01 -37.02 -5.47
C SER A 533 32.02 -37.53 -4.41
N PRO A 534 32.19 -38.76 -3.90
CA PRO A 534 31.43 -39.25 -2.75
C PRO A 534 31.39 -38.18 -1.67
N SER A 535 30.23 -38.00 -1.05
CA SER A 535 30.10 -37.07 0.06
C SER A 535 31.05 -37.48 1.19
N ASP A 536 31.85 -36.55 1.72
CA ASP A 536 32.59 -36.77 2.98
C ASP A 536 31.66 -36.79 4.20
N LYS A 537 30.35 -36.59 3.99
CA LYS A 537 29.30 -36.64 4.99
C LYS A 537 28.73 -38.05 5.11
N ASN A 538 28.28 -38.41 6.31
CA ASN A 538 27.82 -39.78 6.57
C ASN A 538 26.39 -40.08 6.05
N ALA A 539 25.66 -39.08 5.53
CA ALA A 539 24.38 -39.24 4.86
C ALA A 539 24.32 -38.43 3.55
N SER A 540 23.63 -38.98 2.55
CA SER A 540 23.43 -38.36 1.23
C SER A 540 22.08 -38.77 0.63
N PHE A 541 21.40 -37.84 -0.03
CA PHE A 541 20.36 -38.15 -1.02
C PHE A 541 20.79 -37.55 -2.36
N ASP A 542 21.41 -38.37 -3.20
CA ASP A 542 22.01 -38.01 -4.49
C ASP A 542 21.31 -38.63 -5.69
N PHE A 543 20.33 -39.51 -5.48
CA PHE A 543 19.48 -40.12 -6.53
C PHE A 543 20.23 -41.00 -7.56
N GLU A 544 21.52 -41.27 -7.35
CA GLU A 544 22.37 -42.01 -8.29
C GLU A 544 22.00 -43.49 -8.44
N SER A 545 21.07 -44.01 -7.64
CA SER A 545 20.46 -45.33 -7.84
C SER A 545 19.59 -45.40 -9.10
N GLY A 546 19.20 -44.24 -9.66
CA GLY A 546 18.29 -44.14 -10.80
C GLY A 546 16.83 -44.50 -10.48
N VAL A 547 16.51 -44.74 -9.20
CA VAL A 547 15.16 -45.03 -8.72
C VAL A 547 14.80 -44.08 -7.59
N LEU A 548 13.50 -43.81 -7.43
CA LEU A 548 13.04 -42.85 -6.43
C LEU A 548 13.28 -43.34 -4.99
N GLU A 549 13.26 -44.66 -4.77
CA GLU A 549 13.47 -45.25 -3.45
C GLU A 549 14.80 -44.77 -2.83
N PRO A 550 14.80 -44.35 -1.54
CA PRO A 550 13.74 -44.49 -0.55
C PRO A 550 12.85 -43.24 -0.41
N TRP A 551 12.55 -42.48 -1.46
CA TRP A 551 11.62 -41.35 -1.38
C TRP A 551 10.21 -41.78 -1.80
N ASN A 552 9.19 -41.12 -1.24
CA ASN A 552 7.79 -41.43 -1.52
C ASN A 552 7.08 -40.22 -2.12
N VAL A 553 6.30 -40.45 -3.18
CA VAL A 553 5.28 -39.50 -3.62
C VAL A 553 4.07 -39.64 -2.70
N VAL A 554 3.76 -38.59 -1.94
CA VAL A 554 2.68 -38.60 -0.92
C VAL A 554 1.44 -37.81 -1.35
N GLU A 555 1.58 -37.00 -2.40
CA GLU A 555 0.48 -36.24 -3.00
C GLU A 555 0.69 -36.18 -4.51
N GLY A 556 -0.40 -36.22 -5.28
CA GLY A 556 -0.35 -36.08 -6.73
C GLY A 556 0.30 -37.26 -7.45
N HIS A 557 0.80 -37.00 -8.65
CA HIS A 557 1.44 -38.00 -9.50
C HIS A 557 2.53 -37.37 -10.36
N PHE A 558 3.73 -37.94 -10.31
CA PHE A 558 4.84 -37.63 -11.19
C PHE A 558 5.15 -38.85 -12.03
N GLY A 559 5.09 -38.70 -13.35
CA GLY A 559 5.24 -39.84 -14.26
C GLY A 559 6.66 -40.41 -14.28
N HIS A 560 7.68 -39.56 -14.28
CA HIS A 560 9.08 -39.96 -14.21
C HIS A 560 9.87 -39.08 -13.22
N PRO A 561 9.83 -39.39 -11.91
CA PRO A 561 10.35 -38.49 -10.88
C PRO A 561 11.87 -38.47 -10.75
N ILE A 562 12.58 -39.38 -11.43
CA ILE A 562 14.06 -39.41 -11.48
C ILE A 562 14.49 -39.23 -12.93
N GLY A 563 15.08 -38.07 -13.24
CA GLY A 563 15.59 -37.76 -14.57
C GLY A 563 17.09 -38.06 -14.68
N ASN A 564 17.59 -38.25 -15.90
CA ASN A 564 19.01 -38.49 -16.18
C ASN A 564 19.58 -37.64 -17.33
N ARG A 565 18.84 -36.65 -17.82
CA ARG A 565 19.25 -35.84 -18.96
C ARG A 565 20.46 -34.99 -18.64
N ALA A 566 21.35 -34.85 -19.62
CA ALA A 566 22.49 -33.94 -19.50
C ALA A 566 22.09 -32.47 -19.75
N GLU A 567 21.15 -32.24 -20.67
CA GLU A 567 20.79 -30.93 -21.21
C GLU A 567 19.26 -30.75 -21.36
N PHE A 568 18.79 -29.50 -21.35
CA PHE A 568 17.39 -29.14 -21.47
C PHE A 568 16.88 -29.30 -22.89
N PHE A 569 15.66 -29.83 -23.02
CA PHE A 569 14.98 -29.99 -24.30
C PHE A 569 14.63 -28.67 -25.01
N ARG A 570 14.52 -27.53 -24.30
CA ARG A 570 14.12 -26.23 -24.91
C ARG A 570 15.29 -25.44 -25.51
N ASN A 571 16.46 -25.46 -24.87
CA ASN A 571 17.57 -24.56 -25.22
C ASN A 571 18.96 -25.22 -25.13
N GLY A 572 19.06 -26.52 -24.81
CA GLY A 572 20.33 -27.24 -24.72
C GLY A 572 21.22 -26.83 -23.54
N GLU A 573 20.72 -26.04 -22.58
CA GLU A 573 21.49 -25.71 -21.38
C GLU A 573 21.59 -26.92 -20.45
N ALA A 574 22.68 -27.03 -19.69
CA ALA A 574 22.88 -28.16 -18.79
C ALA A 574 22.10 -28.02 -17.47
N TYR A 575 21.59 -29.12 -16.93
CA TYR A 575 20.95 -29.19 -15.60
C TYR A 575 21.88 -28.79 -14.46
N ASN A 576 23.20 -28.86 -14.65
CA ASN A 576 24.19 -28.64 -13.59
C ASN A 576 23.98 -29.57 -12.37
N LYS A 577 23.45 -30.77 -12.64
CA LYS A 577 23.32 -31.89 -11.70
C LYS A 577 24.67 -32.47 -11.29
N GLN A 578 24.66 -33.31 -10.27
CA GLN A 578 25.78 -34.02 -9.70
C GLN A 578 25.65 -35.52 -10.00
N GLY A 579 26.47 -36.03 -10.93
CA GLY A 579 26.35 -37.42 -11.35
C GLY A 579 25.37 -37.59 -12.51
N GLU A 580 24.73 -38.74 -12.59
CA GLU A 580 23.88 -39.14 -13.72
C GLU A 580 22.39 -38.92 -13.47
N TYR A 581 21.92 -38.89 -12.22
CA TYR A 581 20.50 -38.84 -11.90
C TYR A 581 20.15 -37.62 -11.04
N TYR A 582 18.87 -37.26 -11.01
CA TYR A 582 18.33 -36.17 -10.19
C TYR A 582 16.84 -36.35 -10.00
N LEU A 583 16.28 -35.77 -8.93
CA LEU A 583 14.84 -35.72 -8.77
C LEU A 583 14.27 -34.58 -9.62
N THR A 584 13.20 -34.87 -10.35
CA THR A 584 12.49 -33.92 -11.22
C THR A 584 10.99 -34.09 -11.11
N THR A 585 10.25 -32.99 -11.13
CA THR A 585 8.79 -33.02 -11.29
C THR A 585 8.35 -32.71 -12.72
N LEU A 586 9.31 -32.45 -13.61
CA LEU A 586 9.07 -31.97 -14.98
C LEU A 586 8.81 -33.11 -15.98
N GLU A 587 9.31 -34.32 -15.74
CA GLU A 587 9.36 -35.37 -16.75
C GLU A 587 8.14 -36.32 -16.64
N PRO A 588 7.22 -36.35 -17.61
CA PRO A 588 6.00 -37.16 -17.53
C PRO A 588 6.21 -38.64 -17.91
N ALA A 589 7.32 -38.97 -18.58
CA ALA A 589 7.75 -40.32 -18.93
C ALA A 589 9.26 -40.31 -19.25
N ALA A 590 9.90 -41.49 -19.17
CA ALA A 590 11.34 -41.62 -19.43
C ALA A 590 11.74 -41.23 -20.87
N ASP A 591 10.86 -41.47 -21.84
CA ASP A 591 11.05 -41.20 -23.27
C ASP A 591 10.42 -39.88 -23.74
N ALA A 592 9.90 -39.04 -22.82
CA ALA A 592 9.20 -37.83 -23.21
C ALA A 592 10.14 -36.83 -23.93
N ASP A 593 9.81 -36.43 -25.16
CA ASP A 593 10.65 -35.47 -25.90
C ASP A 593 10.68 -34.07 -25.25
N ARG A 594 9.74 -33.76 -24.35
CA ARG A 594 9.61 -32.49 -23.63
C ARG A 594 9.04 -32.70 -22.23
N GLY A 595 9.36 -31.78 -21.32
CA GLY A 595 8.77 -31.70 -20.00
C GLY A 595 7.32 -31.17 -19.98
N MET A 596 6.61 -31.44 -18.90
CA MET A 596 5.22 -31.03 -18.66
C MET A 596 5.11 -30.30 -17.32
N ASP A 597 4.95 -28.98 -17.36
CA ASP A 597 4.80 -28.09 -16.18
C ASP A 597 3.41 -28.21 -15.51
N ALA A 598 2.61 -29.22 -15.87
CA ALA A 598 1.26 -29.45 -15.33
C ALA A 598 1.22 -30.61 -14.31
N GLN A 599 2.35 -31.31 -14.12
CA GLN A 599 2.45 -32.35 -13.10
C GLN A 599 2.51 -31.69 -11.74
N THR A 600 1.67 -32.16 -10.81
CA THR A 600 1.65 -31.63 -9.46
C THR A 600 1.66 -32.77 -8.45
N GLY A 601 2.28 -32.52 -7.31
CA GLY A 601 2.42 -33.48 -6.24
C GLY A 601 3.45 -33.06 -5.20
N VAL A 602 3.69 -33.97 -4.27
CA VAL A 602 4.66 -33.81 -3.21
C VAL A 602 5.45 -35.10 -3.05
N VAL A 603 6.78 -34.97 -3.05
CA VAL A 603 7.71 -36.06 -2.76
C VAL A 603 8.39 -35.81 -1.41
N VAL A 604 8.50 -36.82 -0.57
CA VAL A 604 9.17 -36.72 0.73
C VAL A 604 10.27 -37.76 0.88
N SER A 605 11.34 -37.38 1.56
CA SER A 605 12.40 -38.30 1.97
C SER A 605 11.93 -39.19 3.14
N PRO A 606 12.71 -40.23 3.49
CA PRO A 606 12.63 -40.83 4.81
C PRO A 606 12.95 -39.80 5.90
N LEU A 607 12.55 -40.12 7.12
CA LEU A 607 12.97 -39.38 8.30
C LEU A 607 14.47 -39.56 8.53
N PHE A 608 15.13 -38.52 9.02
CA PHE A 608 16.51 -38.56 9.47
C PHE A 608 16.69 -37.72 10.73
N ILE A 609 17.74 -38.02 11.49
CA ILE A 609 18.12 -37.28 12.70
C ILE A 609 19.47 -36.59 12.42
N PRO A 610 19.51 -35.25 12.28
CA PRO A 610 20.74 -34.56 11.95
C PRO A 610 21.68 -34.51 13.16
N LYS A 611 22.98 -34.54 12.88
CA LYS A 611 24.06 -34.40 13.87
C LYS A 611 24.55 -32.95 14.04
N GLY A 612 23.80 -31.99 13.49
CA GLY A 612 24.15 -30.57 13.45
C GLY A 612 24.85 -30.15 12.15
N GLY A 613 25.44 -28.97 12.12
CA GLY A 613 26.15 -28.45 10.96
C GLY A 613 25.24 -28.01 9.82
N LYS A 614 25.63 -28.29 8.57
CA LYS A 614 25.00 -27.73 7.37
C LYS A 614 24.63 -28.81 6.37
N MET A 615 23.42 -28.73 5.83
CA MET A 615 23.00 -29.47 4.64
C MET A 615 23.28 -28.64 3.41
N THR A 616 23.91 -29.22 2.39
CA THR A 616 24.08 -28.58 1.07
C THR A 616 23.41 -29.42 0.00
N PHE A 617 22.82 -28.78 -1.01
CA PHE A 617 22.13 -29.45 -2.11
C PHE A 617 22.06 -28.55 -3.34
N ARG A 618 21.46 -29.06 -4.40
CA ARG A 618 21.21 -28.38 -5.65
C ARG A 618 19.72 -28.24 -5.90
N ILE A 619 19.29 -27.09 -6.41
CA ILE A 619 17.90 -26.83 -6.78
C ILE A 619 17.80 -25.94 -8.01
N GLY A 620 16.94 -26.33 -8.94
CA GLY A 620 16.51 -25.58 -10.11
C GLY A 620 14.98 -25.65 -10.27
N GLY A 621 14.49 -25.19 -11.40
CA GLY A 621 13.07 -25.08 -11.70
C GLY A 621 12.48 -23.73 -11.30
N GLY A 622 11.20 -23.73 -10.98
CA GLY A 622 10.42 -22.54 -10.64
C GLY A 622 10.88 -21.85 -9.35
N LYS A 623 10.68 -20.53 -9.29
CA LYS A 623 10.91 -19.71 -8.08
C LYS A 623 9.63 -19.36 -7.32
N GLY A 624 8.55 -20.10 -7.59
CA GLY A 624 7.21 -19.80 -7.10
C GLY A 624 6.96 -20.34 -5.70
N ALA A 625 5.99 -19.78 -4.98
CA ALA A 625 5.58 -20.26 -3.66
C ALA A 625 5.06 -21.71 -3.66
N MET A 626 4.71 -22.24 -4.84
CA MET A 626 4.14 -23.57 -5.05
C MET A 626 5.18 -24.59 -5.56
N THR A 627 6.40 -24.16 -5.88
CA THR A 627 7.49 -25.00 -6.38
C THR A 627 8.75 -24.81 -5.54
N TYR A 628 8.99 -25.73 -4.58
CA TYR A 628 10.07 -25.58 -3.61
C TYR A 628 10.54 -26.91 -3.00
N ALA A 629 11.73 -26.89 -2.43
CA ALA A 629 12.21 -27.87 -1.46
C ALA A 629 12.08 -27.29 -0.05
N ALA A 630 11.73 -28.10 0.94
CA ALA A 630 11.65 -27.69 2.34
C ALA A 630 12.29 -28.72 3.27
N LEU A 631 12.85 -28.23 4.38
CA LEU A 631 13.16 -29.05 5.55
C LEU A 631 11.96 -29.01 6.48
N CYS A 632 11.48 -30.17 6.90
CA CYS A 632 10.29 -30.33 7.72
C CYS A 632 10.64 -31.03 9.03
N ALA A 633 10.00 -30.63 10.13
CA ALA A 633 9.94 -31.41 11.36
C ALA A 633 8.99 -32.62 11.19
N GLU A 634 9.11 -33.62 12.08
CA GLU A 634 8.29 -34.85 12.05
C GLU A 634 6.76 -34.59 12.03
N ASP A 635 6.31 -33.50 12.65
CA ASP A 635 4.90 -33.06 12.68
C ASP A 635 4.41 -32.38 11.39
N GLY A 636 5.26 -32.31 10.37
CA GLY A 636 4.94 -31.69 9.08
C GLY A 636 5.25 -30.20 9.00
N LYS A 637 5.65 -29.55 10.09
CA LYS A 637 6.00 -28.13 10.08
C LYS A 637 7.25 -27.87 9.25
N GLU A 638 7.12 -27.02 8.26
CA GLU A 638 8.26 -26.56 7.46
C GLU A 638 9.08 -25.52 8.24
N VAL A 639 10.39 -25.75 8.32
CA VAL A 639 11.32 -24.92 9.09
C VAL A 639 12.37 -24.22 8.23
N GLU A 640 12.66 -24.76 7.05
CA GLU A 640 13.51 -24.11 6.04
C GLU A 640 12.91 -24.34 4.65
N ARG A 641 13.15 -23.43 3.70
CA ARG A 641 12.72 -23.56 2.29
C ARG A 641 13.82 -23.15 1.33
N ALA A 642 13.78 -23.70 0.12
CA ALA A 642 14.60 -23.30 -1.01
C ALA A 642 13.80 -23.43 -2.32
N GLN A 643 14.09 -22.55 -3.28
CA GLN A 643 13.40 -22.46 -4.56
C GLN A 643 14.41 -22.39 -5.71
N GLY A 644 13.95 -22.72 -6.91
CA GLY A 644 14.70 -22.50 -8.14
C GLY A 644 14.76 -21.02 -8.54
N VAL A 645 15.31 -20.75 -9.72
CA VAL A 645 15.51 -19.39 -10.25
C VAL A 645 14.81 -19.15 -11.59
N ASN A 646 13.76 -19.91 -11.88
CA ASN A 646 13.15 -20.03 -13.22
C ASN A 646 14.19 -20.48 -14.26
N SER A 647 14.91 -21.53 -13.90
CA SER A 647 15.85 -22.22 -14.78
C SER A 647 16.03 -23.62 -14.23
N GLN A 648 16.02 -24.61 -15.10
CA GLN A 648 16.35 -26.00 -14.77
C GLN A 648 17.83 -26.15 -14.40
N THR A 649 18.67 -25.13 -14.64
CA THR A 649 20.08 -25.16 -14.21
C THR A 649 20.12 -25.01 -12.70
N MET A 650 20.38 -26.13 -12.03
CA MET A 650 20.40 -26.19 -10.59
C MET A 650 21.49 -25.30 -10.00
N GLN A 651 21.14 -24.59 -8.94
CA GLN A 651 22.02 -23.75 -8.15
C GLN A 651 22.30 -24.41 -6.80
N LYS A 652 23.46 -24.11 -6.21
CA LYS A 652 23.77 -24.57 -4.86
C LYS A 652 22.88 -23.87 -3.84
N ALA A 653 22.29 -24.65 -2.94
CA ALA A 653 21.50 -24.22 -1.81
C ALA A 653 21.98 -24.91 -0.53
N SER A 654 21.53 -24.39 0.62
CA SER A 654 21.92 -24.96 1.89
C SER A 654 21.07 -24.53 3.07
N TRP A 655 20.94 -25.41 4.06
CA TRP A 655 20.22 -25.18 5.31
C TRP A 655 21.10 -25.42 6.54
N ASN A 656 20.86 -24.66 7.61
CA ASN A 656 21.53 -24.85 8.89
C ASN A 656 20.78 -25.92 9.70
N LEU A 657 21.45 -27.02 10.01
CA LEU A 657 20.89 -28.14 10.76
C LEU A 657 21.14 -28.04 12.27
N GLU A 658 21.99 -27.12 12.73
CA GLU A 658 22.33 -26.95 14.15
C GLU A 658 21.11 -26.91 15.08
N PRO A 659 20.03 -26.14 14.79
CA PRO A 659 18.85 -26.04 15.67
C PRO A 659 18.00 -27.32 15.75
N TYR A 660 18.25 -28.27 14.84
CA TYR A 660 17.46 -29.48 14.66
C TYR A 660 18.21 -30.74 15.09
N THR A 661 19.42 -30.60 15.62
CA THR A 661 20.25 -31.71 16.10
C THR A 661 19.46 -32.61 17.06
N GLY A 662 19.45 -33.92 16.77
CA GLY A 662 18.73 -34.91 17.58
C GLY A 662 17.20 -34.95 17.38
N LYS A 663 16.62 -34.10 16.52
CA LYS A 663 15.20 -34.14 16.16
C LYS A 663 14.98 -34.92 14.87
N LYS A 664 13.84 -35.61 14.74
CA LYS A 664 13.46 -36.24 13.48
C LYS A 664 12.99 -35.18 12.48
N MET A 665 13.61 -35.19 11.31
CA MET A 665 13.36 -34.26 10.21
C MET A 665 13.15 -35.04 8.91
N TYR A 666 12.52 -34.43 7.91
CA TYR A 666 12.48 -34.95 6.54
C TYR A 666 12.56 -33.81 5.52
N ILE A 667 12.86 -34.14 4.27
CA ILE A 667 12.84 -33.19 3.15
C ILE A 667 11.55 -33.37 2.36
N LYS A 668 10.91 -32.26 2.01
CA LYS A 668 9.73 -32.20 1.15
C LYS A 668 10.06 -31.48 -0.15
N ILE A 669 9.81 -32.11 -1.29
CA ILE A 669 9.79 -31.46 -2.61
C ILE A 669 8.33 -31.27 -3.00
N ALA A 670 7.91 -30.02 -3.10
CA ALA A 670 6.54 -29.67 -3.45
C ALA A 670 6.53 -29.00 -4.83
N ASP A 671 5.70 -29.54 -5.71
CA ASP A 671 5.35 -28.92 -6.97
C ASP A 671 3.83 -28.90 -7.10
N LYS A 672 3.23 -27.74 -6.85
CA LYS A 672 1.79 -27.53 -6.91
C LYS A 672 1.41 -26.46 -7.94
N SER A 673 2.33 -26.11 -8.83
CA SER A 673 2.09 -25.10 -9.85
C SER A 673 1.74 -25.77 -11.18
N THR A 674 0.85 -25.14 -11.94
CA THR A 674 0.52 -25.56 -13.32
C THR A 674 0.88 -24.48 -14.34
N ASP A 675 1.66 -23.48 -13.93
CA ASP A 675 2.13 -22.39 -14.79
C ASP A 675 3.41 -22.76 -15.57
N GLY A 676 3.88 -21.88 -16.46
CA GLY A 676 5.02 -22.18 -17.35
C GLY A 676 6.40 -22.35 -16.66
N TRP A 677 6.45 -22.36 -15.33
CA TRP A 677 7.61 -22.70 -14.50
C TRP A 677 7.22 -23.63 -13.33
N GLY A 678 6.13 -24.38 -13.48
CA GLY A 678 5.62 -25.35 -12.50
C GLY A 678 6.38 -26.65 -12.51
N HIS A 679 7.66 -26.60 -12.11
CA HIS A 679 8.45 -27.78 -11.78
C HIS A 679 9.60 -27.45 -10.83
N VAL A 680 10.11 -28.47 -10.16
CA VAL A 680 11.30 -28.43 -9.33
C VAL A 680 12.24 -29.53 -9.80
N VAL A 681 13.53 -29.20 -9.86
CA VAL A 681 14.60 -30.19 -10.01
C VAL A 681 15.56 -30.04 -8.86
N VAL A 682 15.88 -31.13 -8.17
CA VAL A 682 16.80 -31.12 -7.01
C VAL A 682 17.73 -32.29 -7.05
N ASP A 683 18.87 -32.11 -6.40
CA ASP A 683 19.93 -33.10 -6.42
C ASP A 683 20.91 -32.92 -5.24
N ASP A 684 21.62 -34.00 -4.89
CA ASP A 684 22.83 -34.02 -4.06
C ASP A 684 22.69 -33.40 -2.67
N PHE A 685 21.68 -33.81 -1.89
CA PHE A 685 21.57 -33.41 -0.48
C PHE A 685 22.64 -34.09 0.37
N ARG A 686 23.64 -33.33 0.81
CA ARG A 686 24.76 -33.80 1.65
C ARG A 686 24.67 -33.23 3.05
N PHE A 687 24.73 -34.09 4.06
CA PHE A 687 24.59 -33.69 5.47
C PHE A 687 25.03 -34.81 6.42
N ASP A 688 25.29 -34.48 7.68
CA ASP A 688 25.60 -35.48 8.71
C ASP A 688 24.32 -35.85 9.47
N ALA A 689 23.91 -37.11 9.38
CA ALA A 689 22.70 -37.61 10.03
C ALA A 689 22.71 -39.14 10.26
N GLU A 690 21.71 -39.60 11.01
CA GLU A 690 21.21 -40.98 10.98
C GLU A 690 19.94 -41.00 10.11
N VAL A 691 19.95 -41.69 8.97
CA VAL A 691 18.76 -41.86 8.12
C VAL A 691 17.96 -43.05 8.62
N LEU A 692 16.67 -42.86 8.85
CA LEU A 692 15.75 -43.86 9.38
C LEU A 692 14.99 -44.55 8.24
N ALA A 693 14.58 -45.80 8.45
CA ALA A 693 13.67 -46.52 7.54
C ALA A 693 12.17 -46.14 7.77
N GLN A 694 11.91 -45.01 8.43
CA GLN A 694 10.57 -44.50 8.73
C GLN A 694 10.25 -43.31 7.83
N TYR A 695 8.98 -43.08 7.54
CA TYR A 695 8.49 -41.94 6.78
C TYR A 695 7.60 -41.07 7.66
N PRO A 696 7.49 -39.75 7.38
CA PRO A 696 6.56 -38.90 8.11
C PRO A 696 5.11 -39.36 7.90
N GLU A 697 4.25 -39.20 8.91
CA GLU A 697 2.81 -39.27 8.73
C GLU A 697 2.35 -38.05 7.94
N TYR A 698 2.21 -38.21 6.62
CA TYR A 698 1.78 -37.11 5.76
C TYR A 698 0.26 -36.96 5.80
N THR A 699 -0.23 -36.01 6.59
CA THR A 699 -1.64 -35.57 6.53
C THR A 699 -1.81 -34.57 5.40
N LYS A 700 -2.80 -34.79 4.52
CA LYS A 700 -3.21 -33.81 3.51
C LYS A 700 -3.82 -32.61 4.23
N GLU A 701 -3.06 -31.53 4.40
CA GLU A 701 -3.56 -30.21 4.79
C GLU A 701 -4.15 -29.45 3.60
#